data_AF-A0AAT9M116-F1
#
_entry.id   AF-A0AAT9M116-F1
#
_cell.length_a   1.000
_cell.length_b   1.000
_cell.length_c   1.000
_cell.angle_alpha   90.00
_cell.angle_beta   90.00
_cell.angle_gamma   90.00
#
_symmetry.space_group_name_H-M   'P 1'
#
loop_
_entity.id
_entity.type
_entity.pdbx_description
1 polymer ?
#
loop_
_entity_poly.entity_id
_entity_poly.type
_entity_poly.pdbx_seq_one_letter_code
_entity_poly.pdbx_strand_id
1 'polypeptide(L)'
;MTPSPHRRRALAGTAVTALLSAGLVVTASPATAAPSADAVIAEVYGGGGNAGATLTSDYVELANRAAAAVSVDGWSVQYLPAAPKPTSTWQATVLTGSIAPGGKYLVGEAKGTGGTTALPTADATGTINMSATAGTVALVSGKDPLTCLTAADCAADPRVHDLVGFGGAVVVEGTSAPAPSNTTAVTRTAADTDDNSKDFAAGTPAPTNSKGETTGGGGTTPPTGTPARIHDIQGTTRLSPLVGKQVVDVPGIVTGVRSFGSSQGFFFQDPNPDSDPRTSEGIFVYTGSAKVAVQPGDSIKVAGKVSEFYPDESGAKSLYQSNTEIDSPTVTVLSSGNPLPAAEILHPDTVPTAFAPTGGNIESLQLQPDKYALDFFESREGMRVEVDDARVVGPTDKYNELYVTTKPAQNPSVRGGTVYLGYDDNNSGRLELQSLIPFSQTPFPKANVGDKLTGATAGPLDYTQFGGYVVQATQLGGLVSGGIKPETTAKQTVDELAVATYNVENLAPTDPQAKFDRLAGNLVHNLAAPDVVSLEEIQDNSGATDNGVVAADQTLQKFADAVVAAGGPQYKWTEIDPTNDADGGQPGGNIRIAFFYNPKRVSLVDRPGGDATTATTIVNNHGQAELSISPGRVDPTNPAWTASRKPLAAEFRFQGREVIVIGNHLVSKLGDQPDVGRNQPPTRSSEVQRGQQTAALRAFVDQILAVNKKANIVIPGDFNDMQFSPTVATLTAGGKLRDLVNELPANQRYSYVYQGNSEVLDHLLVSTAPRGVQYDVVHVNAEFADQASDHDPQVVRFRPSTGNELLDQLLDLAHLFAPPAK
;
A
#
# COMPACT_ATOMS: atom_id res chain seq x y z
N MET A 1 -29.00 22.92 -49.63
CA MET A 1 -28.64 23.00 -51.06
C MET A 1 -28.15 21.62 -51.50
N THR A 2 -28.65 21.20 -52.65
CA THR A 2 -28.72 19.88 -53.34
C THR A 2 -27.48 18.97 -53.35
N PRO A 3 -27.57 17.66 -53.69
CA PRO A 3 -28.76 16.87 -54.11
C PRO A 3 -28.94 15.46 -53.47
N SER A 4 -30.20 15.09 -53.21
CA SER A 4 -30.78 13.74 -53.52
C SER A 4 -31.06 13.68 -55.04
N PRO A 5 -31.58 12.64 -55.74
CA PRO A 5 -32.12 11.30 -55.38
C PRO A 5 -31.72 10.20 -56.43
N HIS A 6 -32.21 8.95 -56.42
CA HIS A 6 -33.41 8.54 -57.18
C HIS A 6 -33.78 7.05 -56.98
N ARG A 7 -35.07 6.86 -56.76
CA ARG A 7 -35.87 5.62 -56.85
C ARG A 7 -35.95 5.11 -58.30
N ARG A 8 -36.12 3.79 -58.52
CA ARG A 8 -37.40 3.14 -58.91
C ARG A 8 -37.23 1.71 -59.44
N ARG A 9 -38.23 0.90 -59.10
CA ARG A 9 -38.55 -0.47 -59.55
C ARG A 9 -39.09 -0.52 -61.00
N ALA A 10 -38.94 -1.69 -61.64
CA ALA A 10 -39.85 -2.42 -62.57
C ALA A 10 -39.00 -3.20 -63.62
N LEU A 11 -39.33 -4.35 -64.21
CA LEU A 11 -40.23 -5.50 -64.00
C LEU A 11 -40.04 -6.41 -65.26
N ALA A 12 -40.09 -7.75 -65.14
CA ALA A 12 -40.30 -8.78 -66.20
C ALA A 12 -39.29 -8.90 -67.38
N GLY A 13 -38.96 -10.06 -67.97
CA GLY A 13 -39.36 -11.47 -67.80
C GLY A 13 -38.82 -12.31 -69.00
N THR A 14 -39.02 -13.64 -68.93
CA THR A 14 -38.92 -14.72 -69.98
C THR A 14 -37.51 -15.16 -70.45
N ALA A 15 -37.13 -16.44 -70.66
CA ALA A 15 -37.82 -17.74 -70.80
C ALA A 15 -36.85 -18.92 -70.44
N VAL A 16 -37.25 -19.94 -69.66
CA VAL A 16 -37.74 -21.31 -69.98
C VAL A 16 -36.74 -22.32 -70.59
N THR A 17 -36.47 -23.39 -69.82
CA THR A 17 -36.36 -24.83 -70.20
C THR A 17 -36.26 -25.62 -68.87
N ALA A 18 -37.30 -26.32 -68.36
CA ALA A 18 -37.71 -27.71 -68.67
C ALA A 18 -36.50 -28.66 -68.84
N LEU A 19 -36.32 -29.82 -68.21
CA LEU A 19 -37.14 -30.70 -67.37
C LEU A 19 -36.21 -31.91 -67.04
N LEU A 20 -36.34 -32.53 -65.86
CA LEU A 20 -36.12 -33.96 -65.52
C LEU A 20 -35.19 -34.23 -64.34
N SER A 21 -35.85 -34.43 -63.21
CA SER A 21 -35.44 -35.17 -62.03
C SER A 21 -34.99 -36.60 -62.37
N ALA A 22 -33.70 -36.88 -62.15
CA ALA A 22 -33.21 -38.19 -61.80
C ALA A 22 -32.75 -38.11 -60.33
N GLY A 23 -33.44 -38.81 -59.44
CA GLY A 23 -33.01 -38.97 -58.06
C GLY A 23 -31.69 -39.73 -58.03
N LEU A 24 -30.60 -39.00 -57.80
CA LEU A 24 -29.37 -39.58 -57.29
C LEU A 24 -29.46 -39.46 -55.76
N VAL A 25 -29.69 -40.58 -55.09
CA VAL A 25 -29.30 -40.72 -53.69
C VAL A 25 -27.78 -40.61 -53.69
N VAL A 26 -27.26 -39.40 -53.51
CA VAL A 26 -25.89 -39.22 -53.07
C VAL A 26 -25.91 -39.60 -51.60
N THR A 27 -25.58 -40.86 -51.31
CA THR A 27 -24.99 -41.17 -50.02
C THR A 27 -23.77 -40.26 -49.90
N ALA A 28 -23.87 -39.19 -49.11
CA ALA A 28 -22.68 -38.46 -48.71
C ALA A 28 -21.81 -39.49 -48.00
N SER A 29 -20.70 -39.88 -48.63
CA SER A 29 -19.62 -40.52 -47.90
C SER A 29 -19.29 -39.60 -46.73
N PRO A 30 -19.13 -40.10 -45.49
CA PRO A 30 -18.63 -39.26 -44.42
C PRO A 30 -17.33 -38.64 -44.93
N ALA A 31 -17.29 -37.31 -44.98
CA ALA A 31 -16.03 -36.60 -45.18
C ALA A 31 -15.20 -36.93 -43.94
N THR A 32 -14.28 -37.87 -44.07
CA THR A 32 -13.18 -37.99 -43.11
C THR A 32 -12.41 -36.67 -43.22
N ALA A 33 -12.01 -36.11 -42.07
CA ALA A 33 -11.05 -35.01 -42.05
C ALA A 33 -9.79 -35.42 -42.83
N ALA A 34 -8.97 -34.45 -43.22
CA ALA A 34 -7.69 -34.73 -43.84
C ALA A 34 -6.63 -34.75 -42.72
N PRO A 35 -5.72 -35.74 -42.70
CA PRO A 35 -4.75 -35.87 -41.63
C PRO A 35 -3.87 -34.63 -41.50
N SER A 36 -3.45 -34.33 -40.28
CA SER A 36 -2.57 -33.20 -40.03
C SER A 36 -1.14 -33.49 -40.48
N ALA A 37 -0.68 -32.67 -41.43
CA ALA A 37 0.58 -32.87 -42.12
C ALA A 37 1.81 -32.35 -41.34
N ASP A 38 1.61 -31.57 -40.28
CA ASP A 38 2.66 -30.86 -39.55
C ASP A 38 2.61 -31.06 -38.02
N ALA A 39 2.16 -30.10 -37.21
CA ALA A 39 2.07 -30.24 -35.76
C ALA A 39 0.89 -31.13 -35.35
N VAL A 40 1.16 -32.13 -34.51
CA VAL A 40 0.17 -33.08 -33.99
C VAL A 40 0.34 -33.25 -32.48
N ILE A 41 -0.73 -33.64 -31.79
CA ILE A 41 -0.71 -34.17 -30.43
C ILE A 41 0.00 -35.52 -30.45
N ALA A 42 1.10 -35.60 -29.73
CA ALA A 42 1.95 -36.77 -29.64
C ALA A 42 1.64 -37.62 -28.40
N GLU A 43 1.29 -37.01 -27.28
CA GLU A 43 0.98 -37.72 -26.05
C GLU A 43 0.05 -36.91 -25.14
N VAL A 44 -0.87 -37.57 -24.44
CA VAL A 44 -1.76 -36.96 -23.44
C VAL A 44 -1.76 -37.78 -22.16
N TYR A 45 -1.54 -37.11 -21.03
CA TYR A 45 -1.53 -37.71 -19.70
C TYR A 45 -2.30 -36.85 -18.70
N GLY A 46 -3.41 -37.38 -18.17
CA GLY A 46 -4.25 -36.76 -17.13
C GLY A 46 -4.11 -37.41 -15.74
N GLY A 47 -3.02 -38.15 -15.51
CA GLY A 47 -2.78 -38.87 -14.26
C GLY A 47 -2.01 -38.07 -13.21
N GLY A 48 -1.63 -36.84 -13.50
CA GLY A 48 -0.71 -36.00 -12.74
C GLY A 48 -1.06 -35.86 -11.28
N GLY A 49 -0.21 -36.42 -10.42
CA GLY A 49 -0.37 -36.34 -8.98
C GLY A 49 -1.66 -36.96 -8.43
N ASN A 50 -2.32 -37.84 -9.19
CA ASN A 50 -3.36 -38.71 -8.67
C ASN A 50 -2.75 -39.84 -7.81
N ALA A 51 -3.57 -40.50 -7.00
CA ALA A 51 -3.13 -41.64 -6.20
C ALA A 51 -2.58 -42.78 -7.10
N GLY A 52 -1.34 -43.19 -6.86
CA GLY A 52 -0.64 -44.22 -7.65
C GLY A 52 0.07 -43.69 -8.90
N ALA A 53 0.03 -42.38 -9.16
CA ALA A 53 0.75 -41.77 -10.28
C ALA A 53 2.27 -41.69 -10.01
N THR A 54 3.06 -41.76 -11.10
CA THR A 54 4.50 -41.49 -11.04
C THR A 54 4.79 -40.00 -11.23
N LEU A 55 4.13 -39.37 -12.21
CA LEU A 55 4.31 -37.96 -12.52
C LEU A 55 3.44 -37.07 -11.65
N THR A 56 3.94 -35.89 -11.26
CA THR A 56 3.22 -34.96 -10.38
C THR A 56 2.20 -34.09 -11.11
N SER A 57 2.30 -33.97 -12.44
CA SER A 57 1.48 -33.06 -13.24
C SER A 57 0.92 -33.74 -14.50
N ASP A 58 -0.24 -33.26 -14.93
CA ASP A 58 -0.82 -33.55 -16.22
C ASP A 58 0.03 -32.91 -17.33
N TYR A 59 -0.02 -33.45 -18.55
CA TYR A 59 0.62 -32.82 -19.70
C TYR A 59 0.01 -33.22 -21.04
N VAL A 60 0.27 -32.37 -22.03
CA VAL A 60 0.08 -32.65 -23.46
C VAL A 60 1.41 -32.42 -24.17
N GLU A 61 1.88 -33.40 -24.93
CA GLU A 61 3.05 -33.28 -25.79
C GLU A 61 2.61 -33.12 -27.24
N LEU A 62 3.23 -32.18 -27.97
CA LEU A 62 3.07 -32.02 -29.41
C LEU A 62 4.33 -32.51 -30.14
N ALA A 63 4.17 -32.93 -31.39
CA ALA A 63 5.27 -33.26 -32.30
C ALA A 63 5.07 -32.61 -33.65
N ASN A 64 6.16 -32.15 -34.27
CA ASN A 64 6.13 -31.64 -35.63
C ASN A 64 6.59 -32.71 -36.63
N ARG A 65 5.69 -33.08 -37.54
CA ARG A 65 5.90 -34.10 -38.59
C ARG A 65 6.34 -33.50 -39.93
N ALA A 66 6.31 -32.18 -40.08
CA ALA A 66 6.76 -31.51 -41.29
C ALA A 66 8.29 -31.42 -41.35
N ALA A 67 8.80 -31.22 -42.57
CA ALA A 67 10.22 -30.97 -42.83
C ALA A 67 10.66 -29.52 -42.47
N ALA A 68 9.72 -28.66 -42.10
CA ALA A 68 9.94 -27.27 -41.70
C ALA A 68 9.44 -27.03 -40.27
N ALA A 69 9.97 -26.00 -39.60
CA ALA A 69 9.50 -25.61 -38.28
C ALA A 69 8.05 -25.10 -38.35
N VAL A 70 7.23 -25.46 -37.36
CA VAL A 70 5.84 -25.00 -37.25
C VAL A 70 5.77 -23.96 -36.14
N SER A 71 5.35 -22.74 -36.46
CA SER A 71 5.04 -21.75 -35.43
C SER A 71 3.73 -22.12 -34.75
N VAL A 72 3.73 -22.09 -33.41
CA VAL A 72 2.55 -22.28 -32.57
C VAL A 72 2.19 -21.00 -31.83
N ASP A 73 2.76 -19.86 -32.22
CA ASP A 73 2.41 -18.55 -31.64
C ASP A 73 0.92 -18.25 -31.83
N GLY A 74 0.23 -18.04 -30.72
CA GLY A 74 -1.20 -17.73 -30.71
C GLY A 74 -2.11 -18.95 -30.92
N TRP A 75 -1.54 -20.17 -30.95
CA TRP A 75 -2.30 -21.43 -30.88
C TRP A 75 -2.64 -21.76 -29.43
N SER A 76 -3.45 -22.80 -29.21
CA SER A 76 -3.71 -23.34 -27.88
C SER A 76 -3.82 -24.86 -27.88
N VAL A 77 -3.49 -25.47 -26.74
CA VAL A 77 -3.98 -26.80 -26.37
C VAL A 77 -5.25 -26.60 -25.57
N GLN A 78 -6.31 -27.33 -25.91
CA GLN A 78 -7.61 -27.23 -25.24
C GLN A 78 -8.13 -28.59 -24.78
N TYR A 79 -8.91 -28.59 -23.70
CA TYR A 79 -9.45 -29.81 -23.09
C TYR A 79 -10.98 -29.74 -22.88
N LEU A 80 -11.64 -30.88 -23.11
CA LEU A 80 -13.06 -31.11 -22.87
C LEU A 80 -13.28 -32.45 -22.14
N PRO A 81 -14.21 -32.54 -21.17
CA PRO A 81 -14.55 -33.81 -20.53
C PRO A 81 -15.19 -34.80 -21.51
N ALA A 82 -15.02 -36.10 -21.25
CA ALA A 82 -15.42 -37.20 -22.16
C ALA A 82 -16.89 -37.17 -22.62
N ALA A 83 -17.80 -36.72 -21.75
CA ALA A 83 -19.24 -36.61 -22.03
C ALA A 83 -19.70 -35.16 -21.78
N PRO A 84 -19.44 -34.24 -22.72
CA PRO A 84 -19.81 -32.85 -22.57
C PRO A 84 -21.33 -32.67 -22.54
N LYS A 85 -21.79 -31.74 -21.72
CA LYS A 85 -23.17 -31.27 -21.68
C LYS A 85 -23.29 -29.98 -22.50
N PRO A 86 -24.49 -29.50 -22.85
CA PRO A 86 -24.66 -28.22 -23.56
C PRO A 86 -24.02 -27.00 -22.86
N THR A 87 -23.71 -27.11 -21.56
CA THR A 87 -23.04 -26.06 -20.75
C THR A 87 -21.55 -26.32 -20.55
N SER A 88 -20.99 -27.37 -21.14
CA SER A 88 -19.56 -27.66 -21.06
C SER A 88 -18.78 -26.63 -21.87
N THR A 89 -17.64 -26.20 -21.33
CA THR A 89 -16.73 -25.25 -21.98
C THR A 89 -15.36 -25.89 -22.16
N TRP A 90 -14.71 -25.61 -23.28
CA TRP A 90 -13.31 -25.97 -23.47
C TRP A 90 -12.42 -25.12 -22.55
N GLN A 91 -11.47 -25.76 -21.89
CA GLN A 91 -10.38 -25.08 -21.17
C GLN A 91 -9.20 -24.93 -22.12
N ALA A 92 -8.42 -23.85 -22.03
CA ALA A 92 -7.37 -23.55 -23.01
C ALA A 92 -6.06 -23.08 -22.35
N THR A 93 -4.95 -23.61 -22.85
CA THR A 93 -3.57 -23.19 -22.55
C THR A 93 -2.96 -22.62 -23.83
N VAL A 94 -2.64 -21.32 -23.83
CA VAL A 94 -2.08 -20.63 -25.00
C VAL A 94 -0.61 -20.99 -25.20
N LEU A 95 -0.23 -21.21 -26.46
CA LEU A 95 1.12 -21.60 -26.86
C LEU A 95 1.89 -20.42 -27.45
N THR A 96 3.21 -20.50 -27.34
CA THR A 96 4.16 -19.55 -27.94
C THR A 96 5.38 -20.27 -28.50
N GLY A 97 6.05 -19.66 -29.47
CA GLY A 97 7.26 -20.17 -30.11
C GLY A 97 6.97 -21.08 -31.29
N SER A 98 7.87 -22.04 -31.52
CA SER A 98 7.80 -22.94 -32.67
C SER A 98 8.34 -24.32 -32.33
N ILE A 99 7.87 -25.33 -33.06
CA ILE A 99 8.33 -26.71 -32.96
C ILE A 99 9.25 -26.99 -34.15
N ALA A 100 10.51 -27.33 -33.88
CA ALA A 100 11.49 -27.67 -34.93
C ALA A 100 11.05 -28.90 -35.77
N PRO A 101 11.55 -29.08 -37.00
CA PRO A 101 11.24 -30.28 -37.80
C PRO A 101 11.57 -31.57 -37.03
N GLY A 102 10.60 -32.49 -36.90
CA GLY A 102 10.76 -33.71 -36.09
C GLY A 102 10.84 -33.49 -34.58
N GLY A 103 10.71 -32.24 -34.11
CA GLY A 103 10.85 -31.84 -32.72
C GLY A 103 9.59 -32.07 -31.88
N LYS A 104 9.75 -31.92 -30.56
CA LYS A 104 8.68 -32.04 -29.55
C LYS A 104 8.40 -30.68 -28.91
N TYR A 105 7.25 -30.57 -28.24
CA TYR A 105 6.87 -29.41 -27.46
C TYR A 105 5.98 -29.86 -26.31
N LEU A 106 6.40 -29.62 -25.07
CA LEU A 106 5.71 -30.10 -23.88
C LEU A 106 4.87 -28.98 -23.25
N VAL A 107 3.58 -29.25 -23.06
CA VAL A 107 2.65 -28.38 -22.34
C VAL A 107 2.35 -29.03 -20.99
N GLY A 108 2.87 -28.43 -19.91
CA GLY A 108 2.58 -28.86 -18.54
C GLY A 108 1.24 -28.31 -18.09
N GLU A 109 0.39 -29.14 -17.49
CA GLU A 109 -0.95 -28.76 -17.05
C GLU A 109 -1.08 -28.90 -15.53
N ALA A 110 -2.29 -29.13 -14.99
CA ALA A 110 -2.53 -29.14 -13.55
C ALA A 110 -1.58 -30.10 -12.80
N LYS A 111 -1.07 -29.61 -11.67
CA LYS A 111 -0.27 -30.38 -10.72
C LYS A 111 -1.17 -30.97 -9.64
N GLY A 112 -1.15 -32.29 -9.50
CA GLY A 112 -1.85 -33.00 -8.42
C GLY A 112 -1.08 -33.00 -7.10
N THR A 113 -1.57 -33.77 -6.13
CA THR A 113 -1.02 -33.81 -4.75
C THR A 113 -0.12 -35.02 -4.48
N GLY A 114 -0.16 -36.04 -5.35
CA GLY A 114 0.71 -37.22 -5.35
C GLY A 114 1.78 -37.17 -6.44
N GLY A 115 2.32 -38.34 -6.81
CA GLY A 115 3.45 -38.46 -7.73
C GLY A 115 4.80 -38.17 -7.07
N THR A 116 5.87 -38.70 -7.65
CA THR A 116 7.24 -38.54 -7.14
C THR A 116 8.18 -37.88 -8.14
N THR A 117 7.77 -37.79 -9.40
CA THR A 117 8.62 -37.35 -10.51
C THR A 117 8.00 -36.14 -11.17
N ALA A 118 8.72 -35.01 -11.22
CA ALA A 118 8.29 -33.84 -11.97
C ALA A 118 8.45 -34.07 -13.48
N LEU A 119 7.68 -33.34 -14.28
CA LEU A 119 7.93 -33.22 -15.72
C LEU A 119 9.31 -32.55 -15.95
N PRO A 120 9.97 -32.77 -17.11
CA PRO A 120 11.00 -31.84 -17.56
C PRO A 120 10.38 -30.45 -17.74
N THR A 121 11.21 -29.40 -17.78
CA THR A 121 10.71 -28.03 -17.94
C THR A 121 9.84 -27.92 -19.19
N ALA A 122 8.55 -27.67 -18.99
CA ALA A 122 7.61 -27.58 -20.09
C ALA A 122 7.87 -26.32 -20.93
N ASP A 123 7.59 -26.41 -22.23
CA ASP A 123 7.70 -25.29 -23.18
C ASP A 123 6.55 -24.28 -23.00
N ALA A 124 5.39 -24.76 -22.54
CA ALA A 124 4.28 -23.93 -22.06
C ALA A 124 3.69 -24.54 -20.78
N THR A 125 3.05 -23.72 -19.94
CA THR A 125 2.39 -24.19 -18.71
C THR A 125 0.98 -23.64 -18.62
N GLY A 126 0.03 -24.52 -18.33
CA GLY A 126 -1.37 -24.23 -18.06
C GLY A 126 -1.82 -24.79 -16.71
N THR A 127 -3.13 -24.74 -16.47
CA THR A 127 -3.76 -25.18 -15.22
C THR A 127 -4.91 -26.16 -15.47
N ILE A 128 -5.01 -26.72 -16.67
CA ILE A 128 -6.09 -27.62 -17.07
C ILE A 128 -6.01 -28.89 -16.24
N ASN A 129 -7.10 -29.24 -15.55
CA ASN A 129 -7.19 -30.49 -14.81
C ASN A 129 -7.81 -31.56 -15.71
N MET A 130 -7.00 -32.52 -16.16
CA MET A 130 -7.40 -33.53 -17.12
C MET A 130 -7.77 -34.84 -16.43
N SER A 131 -8.79 -35.51 -16.96
CA SER A 131 -9.15 -36.85 -16.50
C SER A 131 -8.10 -37.89 -16.89
N ALA A 132 -7.69 -38.72 -15.92
CA ALA A 132 -6.75 -39.82 -16.14
C ALA A 132 -7.29 -40.96 -17.02
N THR A 133 -8.61 -41.04 -17.23
CA THR A 133 -9.25 -42.23 -17.84
C THR A 133 -10.07 -41.94 -19.08
N ALA A 134 -10.58 -40.72 -19.25
CA ALA A 134 -11.36 -40.35 -20.44
C ALA A 134 -11.51 -38.83 -20.60
N GLY A 135 -11.32 -38.31 -21.82
CA GLY A 135 -11.44 -36.89 -22.16
C GLY A 135 -11.08 -36.63 -23.62
N THR A 136 -11.15 -35.37 -24.03
CA THR A 136 -10.75 -34.93 -25.37
C THR A 136 -9.76 -33.77 -25.26
N VAL A 137 -8.67 -33.84 -25.99
CA VAL A 137 -7.69 -32.76 -26.17
C VAL A 137 -7.67 -32.33 -27.63
N ALA A 138 -7.66 -31.02 -27.89
CA ALA A 138 -7.54 -30.44 -29.21
C ALA A 138 -6.35 -29.48 -29.29
N LEU A 139 -5.57 -29.57 -30.35
CA LEU A 139 -4.63 -28.54 -30.77
C LEU A 139 -5.38 -27.56 -31.67
N VAL A 140 -5.36 -26.28 -31.35
CA VAL A 140 -6.21 -25.27 -31.97
C VAL A 140 -5.36 -24.14 -32.53
N SER A 141 -5.56 -23.83 -33.82
CA SER A 141 -5.00 -22.67 -34.52
C SER A 141 -5.70 -21.38 -34.10
N GLY A 142 -5.62 -21.07 -32.80
CA GLY A 142 -6.20 -19.89 -32.16
C GLY A 142 -6.20 -20.02 -30.63
N LYS A 143 -6.32 -18.89 -29.94
CA LYS A 143 -6.25 -18.81 -28.48
C LYS A 143 -7.61 -18.90 -27.75
N ASP A 144 -8.70 -18.64 -28.47
CA ASP A 144 -10.03 -18.57 -27.85
C ASP A 144 -10.64 -19.99 -27.75
N PRO A 145 -11.36 -20.33 -26.66
CA PRO A 145 -11.96 -21.65 -26.49
C PRO A 145 -12.88 -22.06 -27.65
N LEU A 146 -12.82 -23.34 -28.03
CA LEU A 146 -13.77 -23.95 -28.96
C LEU A 146 -15.19 -23.95 -28.37
N THR A 147 -16.19 -24.00 -29.24
CA THR A 147 -17.61 -24.07 -28.85
C THR A 147 -18.28 -25.37 -29.31
N CYS A 148 -17.59 -26.19 -30.10
CA CYS A 148 -18.10 -27.47 -30.57
C CYS A 148 -18.17 -28.47 -29.41
N LEU A 149 -19.22 -29.30 -29.36
CA LEU A 149 -19.41 -30.30 -28.28
C LEU A 149 -19.75 -31.69 -28.80
N THR A 150 -19.78 -31.88 -30.12
CA THR A 150 -19.98 -33.17 -30.78
C THR A 150 -18.84 -33.43 -31.76
N ALA A 151 -18.55 -34.70 -32.07
CA ALA A 151 -17.53 -35.05 -33.05
C ALA A 151 -17.77 -34.38 -34.41
N ALA A 152 -19.04 -34.32 -34.86
CA ALA A 152 -19.41 -33.67 -36.12
C ALA A 152 -19.18 -32.15 -36.10
N ASP A 153 -19.52 -31.48 -34.99
CA ASP A 153 -19.32 -30.03 -34.86
C ASP A 153 -17.83 -29.68 -34.76
N CYS A 154 -17.05 -30.50 -34.05
CA CYS A 154 -15.61 -30.25 -33.91
C CYS A 154 -14.84 -30.56 -35.20
N ALA A 155 -15.23 -31.59 -35.95
CA ALA A 155 -14.69 -31.86 -37.27
C ALA A 155 -15.02 -30.75 -38.30
N ALA A 156 -16.06 -29.94 -38.05
CA ALA A 156 -16.46 -28.82 -38.90
C ALA A 156 -15.82 -27.49 -38.48
N ASP A 157 -15.17 -27.38 -37.32
CA ASP A 157 -14.52 -26.14 -36.85
C ASP A 157 -13.12 -26.04 -37.47
N PRO A 158 -12.86 -25.05 -38.36
CA PRO A 158 -11.59 -24.95 -39.09
C PRO A 158 -10.41 -24.55 -38.20
N ARG A 159 -10.65 -24.22 -36.93
CA ARG A 159 -9.58 -23.92 -35.97
C ARG A 159 -8.98 -25.18 -35.35
N VAL A 160 -9.70 -26.31 -35.37
CA VAL A 160 -9.18 -27.58 -34.86
C VAL A 160 -8.10 -28.06 -35.82
N HIS A 161 -6.88 -28.14 -35.30
CA HIS A 161 -5.69 -28.54 -36.05
C HIS A 161 -5.37 -30.02 -35.82
N ASP A 162 -5.58 -30.56 -34.63
CA ASP A 162 -5.50 -32.01 -34.34
C ASP A 162 -6.34 -32.29 -33.10
N LEU A 163 -6.93 -33.48 -32.97
CA LEU A 163 -7.82 -33.81 -31.86
C LEU A 163 -7.69 -35.28 -31.43
N VAL A 164 -7.48 -35.51 -30.14
CA VAL A 164 -7.52 -36.86 -29.56
C VAL A 164 -8.59 -36.96 -28.49
N GLY A 165 -9.60 -37.79 -28.76
CA GLY A 165 -10.53 -38.28 -27.75
C GLY A 165 -10.09 -39.66 -27.25
N PHE A 166 -9.97 -39.83 -25.94
CA PHE A 166 -9.49 -41.07 -25.31
C PHE A 166 -10.47 -41.63 -24.30
N GLY A 167 -10.43 -42.96 -24.12
CA GLY A 167 -11.35 -43.69 -23.26
C GLY A 167 -12.80 -43.58 -23.76
N GLY A 168 -13.71 -43.18 -22.87
CA GLY A 168 -15.14 -43.02 -23.17
C GLY A 168 -15.53 -41.67 -23.81
N ALA A 169 -14.59 -40.96 -24.44
CA ALA A 169 -14.86 -39.66 -25.06
C ALA A 169 -15.83 -39.76 -26.25
N VAL A 170 -16.77 -38.81 -26.35
CA VAL A 170 -17.74 -38.72 -27.47
C VAL A 170 -17.31 -37.74 -28.56
N VAL A 171 -16.36 -36.84 -28.26
CA VAL A 171 -15.71 -35.97 -29.25
C VAL A 171 -14.36 -36.61 -29.57
N VAL A 172 -14.26 -37.17 -30.77
CA VAL A 172 -13.15 -38.02 -31.24
C VAL A 172 -12.96 -37.79 -32.74
N GLU A 173 -11.78 -38.13 -33.25
CA GLU A 173 -11.59 -38.41 -34.67
C GLU A 173 -11.77 -39.92 -34.89
N GLY A 174 -12.71 -40.30 -35.75
CA GLY A 174 -13.04 -41.70 -35.99
C GLY A 174 -13.57 -42.41 -34.74
N THR A 175 -12.74 -43.27 -34.13
CA THR A 175 -13.05 -44.01 -32.90
C THR A 175 -12.09 -43.60 -31.78
N SER A 176 -12.55 -43.59 -30.52
CA SER A 176 -11.72 -43.14 -29.40
C SER A 176 -10.44 -43.98 -29.21
N ALA A 177 -9.37 -43.31 -28.77
CA ALA A 177 -8.15 -43.95 -28.30
C ALA A 177 -8.42 -44.81 -27.05
N PRO A 178 -7.59 -45.83 -26.76
CA PRO A 178 -7.69 -46.62 -25.52
C PRO A 178 -7.72 -45.75 -24.26
N ALA A 179 -8.34 -46.23 -23.18
CA ALA A 179 -8.37 -45.50 -21.91
C ALA A 179 -6.98 -45.50 -21.23
N PRO A 180 -6.42 -44.32 -20.89
CA PRO A 180 -5.24 -44.21 -20.02
C PRO A 180 -5.60 -44.46 -18.55
N SER A 181 -4.62 -44.30 -17.66
CA SER A 181 -4.75 -44.47 -16.22
C SER A 181 -3.82 -43.50 -15.48
N ASN A 182 -3.82 -43.54 -14.15
CA ASN A 182 -2.87 -42.77 -13.35
C ASN A 182 -1.39 -43.14 -13.63
N THR A 183 -1.11 -44.25 -14.31
CA THR A 183 0.26 -44.69 -14.64
C THR A 183 0.53 -44.79 -16.14
N THR A 184 -0.44 -44.46 -17.00
CA THR A 184 -0.30 -44.60 -18.45
C THR A 184 -0.85 -43.38 -19.19
N ALA A 185 -0.13 -42.90 -20.20
CA ALA A 185 -0.59 -41.89 -21.16
C ALA A 185 -1.19 -42.56 -22.40
N VAL A 186 -1.89 -41.78 -23.23
CA VAL A 186 -2.16 -42.16 -24.63
C VAL A 186 -1.13 -41.52 -25.53
N THR A 187 -0.36 -42.33 -26.25
CA THR A 187 0.78 -41.91 -27.06
C THR A 187 0.51 -42.24 -28.53
N ARG A 188 0.78 -41.30 -29.44
CA ARG A 188 0.61 -41.50 -30.88
C ARG A 188 1.70 -42.47 -31.38
N THR A 189 1.29 -43.57 -31.98
CA THR A 189 2.17 -44.68 -32.44
C THR A 189 2.23 -44.83 -33.96
N ALA A 190 1.30 -44.22 -34.68
CA ALA A 190 1.22 -44.26 -36.14
C ALA A 190 1.20 -42.84 -36.75
N ALA A 191 1.18 -42.79 -38.09
CA ALA A 191 0.80 -41.55 -38.77
C ALA A 191 -0.62 -41.18 -38.37
N ASP A 192 -0.90 -39.89 -38.29
CA ASP A 192 -2.27 -39.39 -38.14
C ASP A 192 -3.16 -39.91 -39.29
N THR A 193 -4.23 -40.63 -38.96
CA THR A 193 -5.20 -41.19 -39.91
C THR A 193 -6.61 -40.65 -39.69
N ASP A 194 -6.76 -39.65 -38.83
CA ASP A 194 -8.04 -39.13 -38.32
C ASP A 194 -8.90 -40.23 -37.66
N ASP A 195 -8.25 -41.21 -37.03
CA ASP A 195 -8.90 -42.25 -36.24
C ASP A 195 -8.07 -42.52 -34.98
N ASN A 196 -8.49 -41.92 -33.85
CA ASN A 196 -7.72 -41.94 -32.61
C ASN A 196 -7.43 -43.37 -32.11
N SER A 197 -8.29 -44.34 -32.42
CA SER A 197 -8.12 -45.75 -32.04
C SER A 197 -7.00 -46.46 -32.80
N LYS A 198 -6.67 -45.99 -34.01
CA LYS A 198 -5.57 -46.51 -34.83
C LYS A 198 -4.26 -45.78 -34.55
N ASP A 199 -4.38 -44.52 -34.15
CA ASP A 199 -3.22 -43.62 -34.05
C ASP A 199 -2.58 -43.65 -32.68
N PHE A 200 -3.35 -43.94 -31.61
CA PHE A 200 -2.88 -43.90 -30.23
C PHE A 200 -2.90 -45.27 -29.53
N ALA A 201 -1.91 -45.50 -28.68
CA ALA A 201 -1.87 -46.62 -27.75
C ALA A 201 -1.68 -46.13 -26.32
N ALA A 202 -2.21 -46.85 -25.33
CA ALA A 202 -1.95 -46.56 -23.92
C ALA A 202 -0.61 -47.17 -23.50
N GLY A 203 0.28 -46.35 -22.92
CA GLY A 203 1.66 -46.75 -22.58
C GLY A 203 2.21 -45.96 -21.39
N THR A 204 3.45 -46.26 -21.00
CA THR A 204 4.12 -45.50 -19.92
C THR A 204 4.37 -44.07 -20.41
N PRO A 205 3.99 -43.03 -19.64
CA PRO A 205 4.23 -41.64 -20.03
C PRO A 205 5.73 -41.35 -20.18
N ALA A 206 6.11 -40.69 -21.27
CA ALA A 206 7.50 -40.35 -21.58
C ALA A 206 7.62 -38.90 -22.10
N PRO A 207 7.23 -37.89 -21.29
CA PRO A 207 7.17 -36.50 -21.74
C PRO A 207 8.55 -36.00 -22.12
N THR A 208 8.63 -35.36 -23.28
CA THR A 208 9.84 -34.76 -23.86
C THR A 208 9.58 -33.32 -24.26
N ASN A 209 10.35 -32.37 -23.73
CA ASN A 209 10.25 -30.97 -24.15
C ASN A 209 11.01 -30.70 -25.45
N SER A 210 10.94 -29.46 -25.96
CA SER A 210 11.63 -29.06 -27.19
C SER A 210 13.15 -29.19 -27.14
N LYS A 211 13.74 -29.33 -25.95
CA LYS A 211 15.18 -29.55 -25.73
C LYS A 211 15.56 -31.04 -25.70
N GLY A 212 14.61 -31.96 -25.80
CA GLY A 212 14.84 -33.40 -25.73
C GLY A 212 15.01 -33.94 -24.29
N GLU A 213 14.64 -33.16 -23.28
CA GLU A 213 14.73 -33.56 -21.87
C GLU A 213 13.58 -34.49 -21.50
N THR A 214 13.84 -35.55 -20.73
CA THR A 214 12.85 -36.56 -20.32
C THR A 214 12.80 -36.75 -18.79
N THR A 215 11.70 -37.31 -18.28
CA THR A 215 11.52 -37.60 -16.84
C THR A 215 12.56 -38.60 -16.32
N GLY A 216 13.26 -38.26 -15.23
CA GLY A 216 14.25 -39.14 -14.61
C GLY A 216 15.69 -38.96 -15.13
N GLY A 217 15.89 -38.12 -16.15
CA GLY A 217 17.20 -37.62 -16.54
C GLY A 217 17.63 -36.48 -15.61
N GLY A 218 18.03 -36.80 -14.40
CA GLY A 218 18.83 -35.92 -13.54
C GLY A 218 20.23 -35.69 -14.13
N GLY A 219 20.28 -35.16 -15.34
CA GLY A 219 21.39 -34.37 -15.83
C GLY A 219 21.02 -32.94 -15.55
N THR A 220 21.55 -32.37 -14.48
CA THR A 220 21.77 -30.94 -14.43
C THR A 220 22.55 -30.59 -15.69
N THR A 221 21.87 -30.12 -16.74
CA THR A 221 22.46 -28.97 -17.44
C THR A 221 22.59 -27.95 -16.31
N PRO A 222 23.82 -27.59 -15.87
CA PRO A 222 23.96 -26.52 -14.89
C PRO A 222 23.09 -25.38 -15.42
N PRO A 223 22.27 -24.72 -14.59
CA PRO A 223 21.54 -23.56 -15.08
C PRO A 223 22.56 -22.70 -15.85
N THR A 224 22.27 -22.37 -17.10
CA THR A 224 23.17 -21.56 -17.90
C THR A 224 23.12 -20.16 -17.31
N GLY A 225 24.14 -19.80 -16.56
CA GLY A 225 24.24 -18.53 -15.87
C GLY A 225 25.64 -18.35 -15.30
N THR A 226 25.90 -17.16 -14.77
CA THR A 226 27.22 -16.83 -14.21
C THR A 226 27.24 -17.30 -12.76
N PRO A 227 28.21 -18.14 -12.34
CA PRO A 227 28.45 -18.37 -10.91
C PRO A 227 28.71 -17.05 -10.21
N ALA A 228 28.00 -16.77 -9.12
CA ALA A 228 28.08 -15.50 -8.41
C ALA A 228 28.06 -15.72 -6.90
N ARG A 229 28.66 -14.79 -6.17
CA ARG A 229 28.47 -14.63 -4.72
C ARG A 229 27.45 -13.53 -4.46
N ILE A 230 26.94 -13.44 -3.24
CA ILE A 230 25.89 -12.46 -2.93
C ILE A 230 26.42 -11.03 -3.09
N HIS A 231 27.65 -10.72 -2.68
CA HIS A 231 28.26 -9.41 -2.95
C HIS A 231 28.41 -9.06 -4.43
N ASP A 232 28.60 -10.05 -5.32
CA ASP A 232 28.63 -9.81 -6.78
C ASP A 232 27.25 -9.43 -7.31
N ILE A 233 26.19 -9.98 -6.69
CA ILE A 233 24.79 -9.68 -7.02
C ILE A 233 24.41 -8.32 -6.46
N GLN A 234 24.69 -8.04 -5.20
CA GLN A 234 24.37 -6.76 -4.57
C GLN A 234 25.15 -5.60 -5.20
N GLY A 235 26.47 -5.74 -5.35
CA GLY A 235 27.34 -4.72 -5.91
C GLY A 235 27.54 -3.51 -4.98
N THR A 236 28.11 -2.43 -5.51
CA THR A 236 28.54 -1.25 -4.73
C THR A 236 27.60 -0.04 -4.90
N THR A 237 26.41 -0.26 -5.43
CA THR A 237 25.35 0.73 -5.72
C THR A 237 24.01 0.18 -5.22
N ARG A 238 22.93 0.95 -5.30
CA ARG A 238 21.57 0.48 -4.94
C ARG A 238 20.94 -0.46 -5.96
N LEU A 239 21.50 -0.49 -7.17
CA LEU A 239 21.08 -1.38 -8.22
C LEU A 239 22.15 -2.43 -8.42
N SER A 240 21.71 -3.68 -8.53
CA SER A 240 22.57 -4.79 -8.84
C SER A 240 23.29 -4.61 -10.19
N PRO A 241 24.60 -4.91 -10.30
CA PRO A 241 25.27 -4.99 -11.60
C PRO A 241 24.81 -6.21 -12.43
N LEU A 242 24.04 -7.12 -11.83
CA LEU A 242 23.57 -8.37 -12.43
C LEU A 242 22.06 -8.37 -12.72
N VAL A 243 21.36 -7.24 -12.63
CA VAL A 243 19.93 -7.15 -12.97
C VAL A 243 19.64 -7.78 -14.34
N GLY A 244 18.63 -8.65 -14.37
CA GLY A 244 18.19 -9.39 -15.55
C GLY A 244 19.10 -10.53 -15.98
N LYS A 245 20.19 -10.81 -15.24
CA LYS A 245 21.09 -11.95 -15.50
C LYS A 245 20.65 -13.18 -14.71
N GLN A 246 20.89 -14.34 -15.32
CA GLN A 246 20.78 -15.61 -14.63
C GLN A 246 22.05 -15.87 -13.82
N VAL A 247 21.92 -16.04 -12.51
CA VAL A 247 22.99 -16.44 -11.60
C VAL A 247 22.81 -17.88 -11.16
N VAL A 248 23.91 -18.55 -10.85
CA VAL A 248 23.94 -19.96 -10.46
C VAL A 248 24.95 -20.22 -9.35
N ASP A 249 24.81 -21.36 -8.70
CA ASP A 249 25.73 -21.80 -7.64
C ASP A 249 25.91 -20.79 -6.50
N VAL A 250 24.95 -19.87 -6.29
CA VAL A 250 25.02 -18.81 -5.26
C VAL A 250 24.90 -19.47 -3.89
N PRO A 251 25.98 -19.55 -3.08
CA PRO A 251 25.97 -20.28 -1.83
C PRO A 251 25.48 -19.41 -0.68
N GLY A 252 24.88 -20.02 0.35
CA GLY A 252 24.71 -19.35 1.63
C GLY A 252 23.89 -20.14 2.64
N ILE A 253 23.60 -19.51 3.78
CA ILE A 253 22.79 -20.07 4.87
C ILE A 253 21.47 -19.30 4.97
N VAL A 254 20.35 -20.01 5.00
CA VAL A 254 19.02 -19.40 5.19
C VAL A 254 18.94 -18.75 6.57
N THR A 255 18.60 -17.46 6.62
CA THR A 255 18.55 -16.62 7.84
C THR A 255 17.12 -16.28 8.28
N GLY A 256 16.15 -16.34 7.36
CA GLY A 256 14.75 -16.08 7.65
C GLY A 256 13.83 -16.57 6.54
N VAL A 257 12.59 -16.95 6.87
CA VAL A 257 11.60 -17.42 5.90
C VAL A 257 10.33 -16.59 6.04
N ARG A 258 9.88 -15.99 4.94
CA ARG A 258 8.62 -15.28 4.84
C ARG A 258 7.58 -16.21 4.22
N SER A 259 6.81 -16.90 5.06
CA SER A 259 5.85 -17.93 4.65
C SER A 259 4.40 -17.44 4.56
N PHE A 260 4.17 -16.14 4.62
CA PHE A 260 2.85 -15.51 4.63
C PHE A 260 2.88 -14.21 3.84
N GLY A 261 1.70 -13.67 3.54
CA GLY A 261 1.55 -12.53 2.62
C GLY A 261 1.64 -12.96 1.15
N SER A 262 1.52 -11.96 0.27
CA SER A 262 1.58 -12.12 -1.19
C SER A 262 3.00 -12.23 -1.74
N SER A 263 4.01 -11.79 -0.98
CA SER A 263 5.43 -11.87 -1.36
C SER A 263 6.15 -12.92 -0.50
N GLN A 264 5.93 -14.21 -0.76
CA GLN A 264 6.59 -15.28 0.01
C GLN A 264 7.99 -15.55 -0.53
N GLY A 265 8.90 -15.94 0.36
CA GLY A 265 10.28 -16.19 0.02
C GLY A 265 11.13 -16.46 1.25
N PHE A 266 12.44 -16.33 1.10
CA PHE A 266 13.38 -16.50 2.19
C PHE A 266 14.61 -15.63 2.00
N PHE A 267 15.22 -15.26 3.13
CA PHE A 267 16.49 -14.57 3.19
C PHE A 267 17.60 -15.59 3.40
N PHE A 268 18.73 -15.40 2.75
CA PHE A 268 19.94 -16.16 3.01
C PHE A 268 21.17 -15.28 2.89
N GLN A 269 22.24 -15.67 3.56
CA GLN A 269 23.46 -14.87 3.66
C GLN A 269 24.70 -15.74 3.45
N ASP A 270 25.71 -15.19 2.75
CA ASP A 270 26.97 -15.88 2.47
C ASP A 270 27.78 -15.99 3.79
N PRO A 271 28.14 -17.20 4.23
CA PRO A 271 28.96 -17.37 5.43
C PRO A 271 30.44 -16.96 5.24
N ASN A 272 30.86 -16.63 4.01
CA ASN A 272 32.22 -16.22 3.67
C ASN A 272 32.21 -14.84 2.99
N PRO A 273 32.01 -13.76 3.77
CA PRO A 273 31.87 -12.41 3.25
C PRO A 273 33.17 -11.90 2.61
N ASP A 274 33.05 -10.93 1.70
CA ASP A 274 34.19 -10.16 1.21
C ASP A 274 34.68 -9.12 2.26
N SER A 275 35.52 -8.18 1.83
CA SER A 275 36.03 -7.12 2.70
C SER A 275 35.55 -5.71 2.31
N ASP A 276 34.66 -5.59 1.33
CA ASP A 276 34.16 -4.31 0.85
C ASP A 276 32.90 -3.93 1.66
N PRO A 277 32.94 -2.89 2.52
CA PRO A 277 31.81 -2.55 3.36
C PRO A 277 30.60 -2.02 2.58
N ARG A 278 30.72 -1.86 1.25
CA ARG A 278 29.68 -1.35 0.36
C ARG A 278 28.81 -2.47 -0.22
N THR A 279 29.25 -3.71 -0.19
CA THR A 279 28.51 -4.87 -0.70
C THR A 279 27.78 -5.58 0.44
N SER A 280 26.51 -5.92 0.22
CA SER A 280 25.79 -6.79 1.14
C SER A 280 26.12 -8.26 0.88
N GLU A 281 26.08 -9.05 1.95
CA GLU A 281 26.26 -10.51 1.93
C GLU A 281 24.95 -11.25 2.12
N GLY A 282 23.84 -10.54 2.31
CA GLY A 282 22.50 -11.08 2.40
C GLY A 282 21.68 -10.77 1.14
N ILE A 283 20.69 -11.61 0.86
CA ILE A 283 19.76 -11.39 -0.26
C ILE A 283 18.43 -12.08 0.01
N PHE A 284 17.36 -11.53 -0.56
CA PHE A 284 16.03 -12.15 -0.57
C PHE A 284 15.82 -12.99 -1.84
N VAL A 285 15.17 -14.14 -1.68
CA VAL A 285 14.74 -15.02 -2.77
C VAL A 285 13.23 -15.03 -2.84
N TYR A 286 12.68 -14.48 -3.92
CA TYR A 286 11.25 -14.39 -4.15
C TYR A 286 10.70 -15.69 -4.75
N THR A 287 9.63 -16.21 -4.16
CA THR A 287 8.97 -17.45 -4.59
C THR A 287 7.48 -17.25 -4.93
N GLY A 288 7.00 -16.00 -4.89
CA GLY A 288 5.59 -15.67 -5.09
C GLY A 288 4.70 -16.28 -4.01
N SER A 289 3.83 -17.20 -4.40
CA SER A 289 2.96 -17.96 -3.49
C SER A 289 3.35 -19.44 -3.36
N ALA A 290 4.45 -19.84 -4.01
CA ALA A 290 4.93 -21.21 -3.91
C ALA A 290 5.41 -21.50 -2.50
N LYS A 291 5.12 -22.71 -1.99
CA LYS A 291 5.57 -23.11 -0.66
C LYS A 291 7.10 -23.08 -0.61
N VAL A 292 7.64 -22.24 0.29
CA VAL A 292 9.07 -22.20 0.60
C VAL A 292 9.48 -23.51 1.28
N ALA A 293 10.34 -24.29 0.61
CA ALA A 293 10.81 -25.60 1.07
C ALA A 293 12.22 -25.55 1.69
N VAL A 294 12.50 -24.49 2.45
CA VAL A 294 13.73 -24.31 3.24
C VAL A 294 13.39 -23.82 4.64
N GLN A 295 14.35 -23.94 5.56
CA GLN A 295 14.24 -23.43 6.93
C GLN A 295 15.52 -22.72 7.36
N PRO A 296 15.47 -21.81 8.36
CA PRO A 296 16.68 -21.20 8.90
C PRO A 296 17.74 -22.23 9.30
N GLY A 297 18.99 -21.99 8.92
CA GLY A 297 20.12 -22.91 9.13
C GLY A 297 20.35 -23.93 8.03
N ASP A 298 19.51 -23.97 6.98
CA ASP A 298 19.83 -24.73 5.77
C ASP A 298 20.98 -24.06 5.01
N SER A 299 22.00 -24.85 4.65
CA SER A 299 23.03 -24.44 3.69
C SER A 299 22.54 -24.79 2.29
N ILE A 300 22.52 -23.80 1.40
CA ILE A 300 21.91 -23.92 0.10
C ILE A 300 22.82 -23.43 -1.03
N LYS A 301 22.49 -23.86 -2.24
CA LYS A 301 22.84 -23.17 -3.49
C LYS A 301 21.57 -22.71 -4.19
N VAL A 302 21.58 -21.46 -4.63
CA VAL A 302 20.47 -20.86 -5.38
C VAL A 302 20.92 -20.59 -6.81
N ALA A 303 20.02 -20.86 -7.76
CA ALA A 303 20.08 -20.35 -9.12
C ALA A 303 18.78 -19.62 -9.42
N GLY A 304 18.84 -18.52 -10.16
CA GLY A 304 17.66 -17.72 -10.48
C GLY A 304 18.03 -16.48 -11.27
N LYS A 305 17.03 -15.65 -11.60
CA LYS A 305 17.25 -14.38 -12.27
C LYS A 305 17.31 -13.28 -11.24
N VAL A 306 18.32 -12.41 -11.34
CA VAL A 306 18.43 -11.23 -10.48
C VAL A 306 17.45 -10.15 -10.95
N SER A 307 16.73 -9.54 -10.03
CA SER A 307 15.77 -8.46 -10.29
C SER A 307 15.84 -7.37 -9.21
N GLU A 308 15.37 -6.19 -9.59
CA GLU A 308 15.08 -5.09 -8.67
C GLU A 308 13.58 -5.07 -8.41
N PHE A 309 13.20 -5.23 -7.15
CA PHE A 309 11.82 -5.13 -6.72
C PHE A 309 11.55 -3.77 -6.09
N TYR A 310 10.64 -3.00 -6.69
CA TYR A 310 10.14 -1.78 -6.07
C TYR A 310 8.83 -2.09 -5.33
N PRO A 311 8.67 -1.66 -4.07
CA PRO A 311 7.52 -2.06 -3.27
C PRO A 311 6.16 -1.57 -3.75
N ASP A 312 6.11 -0.51 -4.56
CA ASP A 312 4.90 0.01 -5.20
C ASP A 312 4.64 -0.58 -6.59
N GLU A 313 5.43 -1.56 -7.01
CA GLU A 313 5.35 -2.29 -8.29
C GLU A 313 5.38 -1.36 -9.53
N SER A 314 5.85 -0.12 -9.38
CA SER A 314 5.86 0.87 -10.48
C SER A 314 7.20 0.91 -11.24
N GLY A 315 8.14 0.05 -10.86
CA GLY A 315 9.44 -0.12 -11.50
C GLY A 315 10.22 1.20 -11.57
N ALA A 316 10.73 1.53 -12.75
CA ALA A 316 11.50 2.76 -12.95
C ALA A 316 10.74 4.07 -12.65
N LYS A 317 9.42 4.04 -12.41
CA LYS A 317 8.63 5.21 -12.00
C LYS A 317 8.49 5.36 -10.48
N SER A 318 8.98 4.40 -9.69
CA SER A 318 8.83 4.38 -8.24
C SER A 318 9.37 5.63 -7.58
N LEU A 319 8.90 5.95 -6.39
CA LEU A 319 9.52 6.99 -5.55
C LEU A 319 10.36 6.38 -4.43
N TYR A 320 10.25 5.07 -4.27
CA TYR A 320 10.93 4.25 -3.28
C TYR A 320 12.27 3.73 -3.82
N GLN A 321 13.07 3.14 -2.93
CA GLN A 321 14.25 2.35 -3.32
C GLN A 321 13.79 0.94 -3.72
N SER A 322 14.60 0.26 -4.53
CA SER A 322 14.39 -1.15 -4.83
C SER A 322 15.07 -2.04 -3.79
N ASN A 323 14.63 -3.29 -3.71
CA ASN A 323 15.40 -4.38 -3.15
C ASN A 323 16.00 -5.21 -4.27
N THR A 324 17.26 -5.63 -4.11
CA THR A 324 17.85 -6.66 -4.97
C THR A 324 17.35 -8.04 -4.55
N GLU A 325 16.77 -8.80 -5.47
CA GLU A 325 16.26 -10.15 -5.20
C GLU A 325 16.62 -11.16 -6.30
N ILE A 326 16.50 -12.45 -5.96
CA ILE A 326 16.54 -13.55 -6.93
C ILE A 326 15.12 -14.06 -7.15
N ASP A 327 14.62 -13.90 -8.38
CA ASP A 327 13.33 -14.41 -8.84
C ASP A 327 13.46 -15.80 -9.51
N SER A 328 12.31 -16.48 -9.64
CA SER A 328 12.19 -17.78 -10.31
C SER A 328 13.23 -18.82 -9.86
N PRO A 329 13.41 -19.03 -8.54
CA PRO A 329 14.59 -19.71 -8.02
C PRO A 329 14.52 -21.24 -8.19
N THR A 330 15.68 -21.84 -8.42
CA THR A 330 15.97 -23.25 -8.14
C THR A 330 16.87 -23.34 -6.93
N VAL A 331 16.46 -24.10 -5.91
CA VAL A 331 17.18 -24.20 -4.63
C VAL A 331 17.65 -25.63 -4.40
N THR A 332 18.93 -25.80 -4.11
CA THR A 332 19.52 -27.07 -3.68
C THR A 332 19.96 -26.96 -2.23
N VAL A 333 19.36 -27.76 -1.34
CA VAL A 333 19.80 -27.87 0.06
C VAL A 333 20.98 -28.83 0.15
N LEU A 334 22.10 -28.36 0.70
CA LEU A 334 23.34 -29.11 0.88
C LEU A 334 23.41 -29.77 2.26
N SER A 335 22.96 -29.05 3.28
CA SER A 335 22.90 -29.52 4.68
C SER A 335 21.88 -28.68 5.47
N SER A 336 21.48 -29.17 6.65
CA SER A 336 20.51 -28.51 7.53
C SER A 336 21.04 -28.40 8.96
N GLY A 337 20.51 -27.44 9.73
CA GLY A 337 20.87 -27.25 11.14
C GLY A 337 22.24 -26.59 11.36
N ASN A 338 22.75 -25.87 10.36
CA ASN A 338 23.99 -25.10 10.47
C ASN A 338 23.76 -23.86 11.36
N PRO A 339 24.80 -23.36 12.04
CA PRO A 339 24.70 -22.07 12.72
C PRO A 339 24.39 -20.96 11.72
N LEU A 340 23.54 -20.00 12.13
CA LEU A 340 23.30 -18.81 11.33
C LEU A 340 24.55 -17.91 11.32
N PRO A 341 24.79 -17.15 10.25
CA PRO A 341 25.71 -16.02 10.28
C PRO A 341 25.40 -15.11 11.49
N ALA A 342 26.46 -14.64 12.15
CA ALA A 342 26.31 -13.72 13.29
C ALA A 342 25.58 -12.46 12.82
N ALA A 343 24.66 -11.95 13.63
CA ALA A 343 24.05 -10.67 13.32
C ALA A 343 25.05 -9.54 13.54
N GLU A 344 25.05 -8.56 12.63
CA GLU A 344 25.76 -7.30 12.85
C GLU A 344 24.96 -6.46 13.85
N ILE A 345 25.57 -6.16 14.99
CA ILE A 345 24.95 -5.32 16.01
C ILE A 345 25.01 -3.86 15.55
N LEU A 346 23.85 -3.22 15.45
CA LEU A 346 23.71 -1.83 15.04
C LEU A 346 23.90 -0.92 16.25
N HIS A 347 25.08 -0.33 16.37
CA HIS A 347 25.41 0.60 17.45
C HIS A 347 25.15 2.06 17.05
N PRO A 348 24.96 2.96 18.04
CA PRO A 348 24.79 4.38 17.77
C PRO A 348 25.94 5.02 16.96
N ASP A 349 27.15 4.48 17.08
CA ASP A 349 28.37 4.97 16.44
C ASP A 349 28.67 4.31 15.10
N THR A 350 27.99 3.21 14.72
CA THR A 350 28.15 2.58 13.41
C THR A 350 27.24 3.18 12.35
N VAL A 351 26.02 3.59 12.70
CA VAL A 351 25.11 4.26 11.77
C VAL A 351 25.54 5.73 11.58
N PRO A 352 25.84 6.23 10.36
CA PRO A 352 26.23 7.62 10.17
C PRO A 352 25.11 8.63 10.51
N THR A 353 25.47 9.86 10.88
CA THR A 353 24.48 10.92 11.19
C THR A 353 24.01 11.67 9.94
N ALA A 354 24.89 11.87 8.95
CA ALA A 354 24.44 12.42 7.68
C ALA A 354 23.50 11.40 7.03
N PHE A 355 22.32 11.86 6.60
CA PHE A 355 21.24 10.95 6.26
C PHE A 355 21.43 10.31 4.89
N ALA A 356 21.60 11.13 3.85
CA ALA A 356 21.70 10.68 2.47
C ALA A 356 22.58 11.61 1.62
N PRO A 357 23.15 11.13 0.50
CA PRO A 357 23.70 12.02 -0.52
C PRO A 357 22.59 12.87 -1.15
N THR A 358 22.93 14.09 -1.58
CA THR A 358 22.01 15.00 -2.26
C THR A 358 22.28 15.06 -3.75
N GLY A 359 21.25 15.27 -4.57
CA GLY A 359 21.42 15.52 -6.01
C GLY A 359 20.30 14.99 -6.91
N GLY A 360 19.19 14.53 -6.33
CA GLY A 360 18.11 13.86 -7.06
C GLY A 360 18.20 12.35 -6.90
N ASN A 361 18.03 11.59 -7.98
CA ASN A 361 18.06 10.13 -7.93
C ASN A 361 19.44 9.61 -7.50
N ILE A 362 19.49 8.80 -6.43
CA ILE A 362 20.72 8.30 -5.80
C ILE A 362 21.09 6.85 -6.20
N GLU A 363 20.29 6.18 -7.03
CA GLU A 363 20.41 4.74 -7.30
C GLU A 363 21.75 4.36 -7.96
N SER A 364 22.25 5.24 -8.83
CA SER A 364 23.51 5.04 -9.56
C SER A 364 24.76 5.48 -8.79
N LEU A 365 24.60 6.08 -7.60
CA LEU A 365 25.73 6.55 -6.81
C LEU A 365 26.39 5.36 -6.11
N GLN A 366 27.73 5.36 -6.07
CA GLN A 366 28.46 4.42 -5.24
C GLN A 366 28.13 4.66 -3.76
N LEU A 367 27.88 3.56 -3.05
CA LEU A 367 27.56 3.59 -1.62
C LEU A 367 28.76 4.11 -0.81
N GLN A 368 28.48 5.00 0.13
CA GLN A 368 29.40 5.54 1.14
C GLN A 368 28.84 5.24 2.55
N PRO A 369 28.87 3.96 2.98
CA PRO A 369 28.22 3.50 4.21
C PRO A 369 28.87 4.02 5.50
N ASP A 370 30.09 4.53 5.43
CA ASP A 370 30.76 5.25 6.53
C ASP A 370 30.28 6.71 6.66
N LYS A 371 29.60 7.23 5.65
CA LYS A 371 29.21 8.63 5.55
C LYS A 371 27.70 8.85 5.65
N TYR A 372 26.89 8.04 4.98
CA TYR A 372 25.45 8.24 4.90
C TYR A 372 24.66 7.09 5.51
N ALA A 373 23.65 7.40 6.32
CA ALA A 373 22.78 6.42 6.94
C ALA A 373 22.04 5.53 5.92
N LEU A 374 21.51 6.13 4.84
CA LEU A 374 20.86 5.34 3.79
C LEU A 374 21.84 4.38 3.09
N ASP A 375 23.09 4.80 2.85
CA ASP A 375 24.09 3.92 2.23
C ASP A 375 24.56 2.82 3.20
N PHE A 376 24.58 3.12 4.51
CA PHE A 376 24.89 2.16 5.55
C PHE A 376 23.86 1.02 5.56
N PHE A 377 22.57 1.35 5.59
CA PHE A 377 21.51 0.34 5.58
C PHE A 377 21.43 -0.40 4.24
N GLU A 378 21.61 0.29 3.12
CA GLU A 378 21.63 -0.32 1.79
C GLU A 378 22.70 -1.40 1.67
N SER A 379 23.93 -1.11 2.11
CA SER A 379 25.03 -2.09 2.09
C SER A 379 24.82 -3.28 3.04
N ARG A 380 23.70 -3.33 3.75
CA ARG A 380 23.27 -4.43 4.62
C ARG A 380 21.94 -5.05 4.19
N GLU A 381 21.44 -4.73 3.00
CA GLU A 381 20.19 -5.29 2.46
C GLU A 381 20.20 -6.82 2.54
N GLY A 382 19.22 -7.43 3.19
CA GLY A 382 19.12 -8.89 3.38
C GLY A 382 20.06 -9.48 4.44
N MET A 383 21.04 -8.74 4.95
CA MET A 383 21.94 -9.23 6.01
C MET A 383 21.21 -9.33 7.33
N ARG A 384 21.61 -10.32 8.14
CA ARG A 384 21.14 -10.43 9.51
C ARG A 384 21.75 -9.30 10.36
N VAL A 385 20.90 -8.42 10.86
CA VAL A 385 21.27 -7.32 11.76
C VAL A 385 20.59 -7.48 13.12
N GLU A 386 21.10 -6.79 14.13
CA GLU A 386 20.61 -6.85 15.51
C GLU A 386 20.60 -5.48 16.15
N VAL A 387 19.53 -5.19 16.90
CA VAL A 387 19.49 -4.08 17.84
C VAL A 387 19.34 -4.64 19.25
N ASP A 388 20.21 -4.17 20.14
CA ASP A 388 20.19 -4.54 21.55
C ASP A 388 19.52 -3.46 22.36
N ASP A 389 18.63 -3.88 23.28
CA ASP A 389 18.16 -2.99 24.33
C ASP A 389 17.53 -1.68 23.77
N ALA A 390 16.84 -1.80 22.64
CA ALA A 390 16.43 -0.67 21.82
C ALA A 390 15.19 0.05 22.37
N ARG A 391 15.23 1.37 22.37
CA ARG A 391 14.09 2.21 22.77
C ARG A 391 13.08 2.32 21.63
N VAL A 392 11.81 2.10 21.94
CA VAL A 392 10.67 2.28 21.04
C VAL A 392 10.41 3.78 20.88
N VAL A 393 10.38 4.24 19.63
CA VAL A 393 10.21 5.67 19.26
C VAL A 393 8.97 5.92 18.41
N GLY A 394 8.32 4.85 17.94
CA GLY A 394 6.96 4.89 17.39
C GLY A 394 6.13 3.75 18.00
N PRO A 395 4.86 4.00 18.37
CA PRO A 395 4.04 2.96 18.99
C PRO A 395 3.76 1.82 18.03
N THR A 396 3.41 0.65 18.55
CA THR A 396 2.94 -0.46 17.72
C THR A 396 1.65 -0.08 17.01
N ASP A 397 1.62 -0.23 15.70
CA ASP A 397 0.47 0.11 14.88
C ASP A 397 -0.48 -1.09 14.66
N LYS A 398 -1.52 -0.87 13.83
CA LYS A 398 -2.52 -1.91 13.50
C LYS A 398 -1.98 -3.02 12.59
N TYR A 399 -0.82 -2.84 11.97
CA TYR A 399 -0.17 -3.82 11.11
C TYR A 399 0.86 -4.68 11.86
N ASN A 400 1.06 -4.41 13.15
CA ASN A 400 2.11 -5.01 13.99
C ASN A 400 3.51 -4.59 13.53
N GLU A 401 3.63 -3.31 13.22
CA GLU A 401 4.89 -2.62 12.95
C GLU A 401 5.18 -1.71 14.14
N LEU A 402 6.46 -1.55 14.50
CA LEU A 402 6.89 -0.54 15.47
C LEU A 402 8.26 0.01 15.08
N TYR A 403 8.59 1.19 15.59
CA TYR A 403 9.90 1.81 15.34
C TYR A 403 10.75 1.85 16.59
N VAL A 404 12.01 1.50 16.45
CA VAL A 404 13.05 1.69 17.49
C VAL A 404 14.12 2.66 17.02
N THR A 405 15.01 3.05 17.95
CA THR A 405 16.20 3.82 17.60
C THR A 405 17.50 3.12 17.99
N THR A 406 18.46 3.12 17.08
CA THR A 406 19.87 2.78 17.33
C THR A 406 20.63 3.96 17.92
N LYS A 407 20.08 5.19 17.87
CA LYS A 407 20.70 6.43 18.34
C LYS A 407 19.86 7.11 19.43
N PRO A 408 19.82 6.57 20.65
CA PRO A 408 18.96 7.07 21.72
C PRO A 408 19.24 8.52 22.15
N ALA A 409 20.40 9.09 21.80
CA ALA A 409 20.78 10.47 22.10
C ALA A 409 20.54 11.45 20.94
N GLN A 410 20.17 10.99 19.74
CA GLN A 410 19.81 11.87 18.63
C GLN A 410 18.36 12.36 18.86
N ASN A 411 18.19 13.68 19.02
CA ASN A 411 16.90 14.36 19.13
C ASN A 411 15.86 13.71 20.08
N PRO A 412 16.22 13.32 21.31
CA PRO A 412 15.29 12.63 22.21
C PRO A 412 14.14 13.55 22.64
N SER A 413 12.91 13.03 22.59
CA SER A 413 11.77 13.69 23.25
C SER A 413 11.80 13.47 24.77
N VAL A 414 11.09 14.30 25.53
CA VAL A 414 10.99 14.13 26.99
C VAL A 414 10.31 12.82 27.42
N ARG A 415 9.60 12.16 26.48
CA ARG A 415 8.80 10.95 26.71
C ARG A 415 9.37 9.71 26.02
N GLY A 416 10.58 9.83 25.46
CA GLY A 416 11.32 8.71 24.88
C GLY A 416 11.20 8.54 23.37
N GLY A 417 10.47 9.43 22.68
CA GLY A 417 10.42 9.50 21.22
C GLY A 417 11.66 10.16 20.62
N THR A 418 11.59 10.46 19.32
CA THR A 418 12.67 11.11 18.57
C THR A 418 12.09 12.25 17.74
N VAL A 419 12.33 13.49 18.18
CA VAL A 419 11.72 14.68 17.57
C VAL A 419 12.36 15.00 16.22
N TYR A 420 11.56 15.40 15.25
CA TYR A 420 12.02 15.87 13.95
C TYR A 420 11.96 17.39 13.88
N LEU A 421 13.12 18.03 13.72
CA LEU A 421 13.28 19.49 13.90
C LEU A 421 13.71 20.26 12.64
N GLY A 422 14.01 19.57 11.54
CA GLY A 422 14.37 20.22 10.29
C GLY A 422 14.58 19.24 9.14
N TYR A 423 14.39 19.71 7.89
CA TYR A 423 14.61 18.91 6.68
C TYR A 423 16.06 18.45 6.48
N ASP A 424 17.01 19.02 7.20
CA ASP A 424 18.43 18.66 7.22
C ASP A 424 18.86 17.91 8.50
N ASP A 425 17.91 17.64 9.39
CA ASP A 425 18.11 16.96 10.69
C ASP A 425 17.26 15.68 10.78
N ASN A 426 17.34 14.84 9.74
CA ASN A 426 16.68 13.54 9.73
C ASN A 426 17.25 12.63 10.82
N ASN A 427 16.36 11.92 11.51
CA ASN A 427 16.72 10.99 12.57
C ASN A 427 17.30 9.69 11.98
N SER A 428 18.61 9.69 11.75
CA SER A 428 19.36 8.61 11.09
C SER A 428 19.30 7.24 11.78
N GLY A 429 19.03 7.21 13.09
CA GLY A 429 18.99 5.95 13.86
C GLY A 429 17.63 5.27 13.90
N ARG A 430 16.60 5.75 13.19
CA ARG A 430 15.27 5.12 13.20
C ARG A 430 15.31 3.80 12.41
N LEU A 431 14.69 2.77 12.96
CA LEU A 431 14.61 1.45 12.33
C LEU A 431 13.23 0.84 12.61
N GLU A 432 12.55 0.43 11.55
CA GLU A 432 11.28 -0.28 11.66
C GLU A 432 11.53 -1.74 12.05
N LEU A 433 10.61 -2.33 12.81
CA LEU A 433 10.62 -3.75 13.16
C LEU A 433 9.32 -4.40 12.71
N GLN A 434 9.47 -5.55 12.05
CA GLN A 434 8.41 -6.51 11.75
C GLN A 434 8.85 -7.89 12.24
N SER A 435 7.96 -8.89 12.21
CA SER A 435 8.28 -10.24 12.68
C SER A 435 7.98 -11.30 11.64
N LEU A 436 8.98 -12.12 11.34
CA LEU A 436 8.81 -13.38 10.60
C LEU A 436 8.37 -14.54 11.52
N ILE A 437 8.43 -14.35 12.83
CA ILE A 437 7.94 -15.33 13.80
C ILE A 437 6.41 -15.34 13.72
N PRO A 438 5.77 -16.52 13.53
CA PRO A 438 4.32 -16.60 13.54
C PRO A 438 3.75 -16.04 14.85
N PHE A 439 2.73 -15.17 14.76
CA PHE A 439 2.14 -14.53 15.95
C PHE A 439 1.50 -15.51 16.94
N SER A 440 1.16 -16.71 16.49
CA SER A 440 0.71 -17.80 17.37
C SER A 440 1.83 -18.40 18.24
N GLN A 441 3.09 -18.21 17.86
CA GLN A 441 4.27 -18.63 18.61
C GLN A 441 4.77 -17.49 19.51
N THR A 442 4.95 -16.31 18.92
CA THR A 442 5.37 -15.10 19.62
C THR A 442 4.51 -13.95 19.14
N PRO A 443 3.54 -13.47 19.95
CA PRO A 443 2.78 -12.27 19.63
C PRO A 443 3.71 -11.08 19.42
N PHE A 444 3.42 -10.24 18.44
CA PHE A 444 4.17 -9.01 18.26
C PHE A 444 3.97 -8.06 19.46
N PRO A 445 5.00 -7.37 19.96
CA PRO A 445 4.86 -6.48 21.11
C PRO A 445 3.87 -5.35 20.83
N LYS A 446 2.95 -5.10 21.78
CA LYS A 446 2.14 -3.87 21.80
C LYS A 446 2.82 -2.84 22.68
N ALA A 447 3.60 -1.96 22.07
CA ALA A 447 4.49 -1.02 22.72
C ALA A 447 4.04 0.44 22.50
N ASN A 448 4.24 1.27 23.51
CA ASN A 448 4.13 2.73 23.39
C ASN A 448 5.52 3.35 23.17
N VAL A 449 5.55 4.61 22.76
CA VAL A 449 6.78 5.40 22.74
C VAL A 449 7.42 5.42 24.13
N GLY A 450 8.75 5.28 24.18
CA GLY A 450 9.52 5.24 25.41
C GLY A 450 9.61 3.86 26.08
N ASP A 451 8.83 2.87 25.64
CA ASP A 451 9.06 1.47 26.01
C ASP A 451 10.42 0.99 25.48
N LYS A 452 10.93 -0.13 26.02
CA LYS A 452 12.22 -0.71 25.66
C LYS A 452 12.06 -2.18 25.27
N LEU A 453 12.57 -2.56 24.11
CA LEU A 453 12.84 -3.96 23.80
C LEU A 453 14.15 -4.35 24.48
N THR A 454 14.13 -5.36 25.32
CA THR A 454 15.27 -5.82 26.13
C THR A 454 15.93 -7.04 25.51
N GLY A 455 17.25 -7.06 25.54
CA GLY A 455 18.06 -8.04 24.81
C GLY A 455 18.00 -7.84 23.30
N ALA A 456 18.43 -8.87 22.59
CA ALA A 456 18.61 -8.84 21.15
C ALA A 456 17.30 -9.00 20.37
N THR A 457 17.03 -8.05 19.48
CA THR A 457 16.04 -8.16 18.41
C THR A 457 16.79 -8.22 17.09
N ALA A 458 16.67 -9.32 16.36
CA ALA A 458 17.52 -9.62 15.22
C ALA A 458 16.76 -10.29 14.07
N GLY A 459 17.20 -10.03 12.85
CA GLY A 459 16.62 -10.59 11.63
C GLY A 459 17.27 -10.01 10.37
N PRO A 460 16.93 -10.51 9.18
CA PRO A 460 17.33 -9.90 7.92
C PRO A 460 16.84 -8.45 7.82
N LEU A 461 17.69 -7.55 7.33
CA LEU A 461 17.30 -6.20 6.96
C LEU A 461 16.58 -6.23 5.61
N ASP A 462 15.52 -5.46 5.47
CA ASP A 462 14.70 -5.38 4.27
C ASP A 462 14.23 -3.92 4.09
N TYR A 463 13.49 -3.65 3.01
CA TYR A 463 12.92 -2.35 2.69
C TYR A 463 11.39 -2.43 2.54
N THR A 464 10.64 -1.49 3.11
CA THR A 464 9.17 -1.59 3.25
C THR A 464 8.38 -0.92 2.13
N GLN A 465 7.10 -1.28 2.05
CA GLN A 465 6.16 -0.78 1.05
C GLN A 465 5.84 0.72 1.09
N PHE A 466 6.11 1.37 2.23
CA PHE A 466 5.95 2.81 2.41
C PHE A 466 7.29 3.54 2.56
N GLY A 467 8.39 2.85 2.22
CA GLY A 467 9.75 3.34 2.34
C GLY A 467 10.31 3.26 3.75
N GLY A 468 11.61 2.98 3.84
CA GLY A 468 12.31 2.78 5.11
C GLY A 468 12.87 1.37 5.22
N TYR A 469 13.94 1.24 6.01
CA TYR A 469 14.54 -0.05 6.29
C TYR A 469 13.85 -0.70 7.50
N VAL A 470 13.64 -2.01 7.41
CA VAL A 470 12.96 -2.82 8.42
C VAL A 470 13.79 -4.04 8.78
N VAL A 471 13.82 -4.39 10.06
CA VAL A 471 14.31 -5.70 10.49
C VAL A 471 13.14 -6.68 10.47
N GLN A 472 13.26 -7.71 9.63
CA GLN A 472 12.34 -8.84 9.56
C GLN A 472 12.68 -9.83 10.68
N ALA A 473 12.26 -9.53 11.91
CA ALA A 473 12.76 -10.20 13.11
C ALA A 473 12.49 -11.71 13.09
N THR A 474 13.55 -12.49 13.25
CA THR A 474 13.52 -13.93 13.55
C THR A 474 13.83 -14.22 15.02
N GLN A 475 14.23 -13.18 15.75
CA GLN A 475 14.37 -13.14 17.20
C GLN A 475 13.85 -11.78 17.69
N LEU A 476 12.98 -11.79 18.70
CA LEU A 476 12.42 -10.58 19.30
C LEU A 476 12.85 -10.45 20.77
N GLY A 477 13.31 -9.25 21.14
CA GLY A 477 13.58 -8.89 22.53
C GLY A 477 12.31 -8.78 23.38
N GLY A 478 12.46 -8.86 24.70
CA GLY A 478 11.33 -8.74 25.63
C GLY A 478 10.90 -7.29 25.84
N LEU A 479 9.61 -6.99 25.84
CA LEU A 479 9.12 -5.63 26.06
C LEU A 479 9.10 -5.24 27.55
N VAL A 480 9.70 -4.10 27.88
CA VAL A 480 9.61 -3.45 29.19
C VAL A 480 8.98 -2.07 29.00
N SER A 481 7.95 -1.77 29.78
CA SER A 481 7.27 -0.49 29.65
C SER A 481 8.11 0.68 30.19
N GLY A 482 8.11 1.79 29.46
CA GLY A 482 8.65 3.08 29.87
C GLY A 482 7.74 3.83 30.85
N GLY A 483 6.50 3.35 31.05
CA GLY A 483 5.58 3.86 32.06
C GLY A 483 4.93 5.20 31.74
N ILE A 484 4.95 5.63 30.47
CA ILE A 484 4.27 6.86 30.04
C ILE A 484 2.75 6.73 30.26
N LYS A 485 2.10 7.87 30.53
CA LYS A 485 0.66 7.97 30.75
C LYS A 485 0.08 9.13 29.94
N PRO A 486 -1.20 9.05 29.53
CA PRO A 486 -1.89 10.19 28.94
C PRO A 486 -1.77 11.42 29.82
N GLU A 487 -1.43 12.56 29.24
CA GLU A 487 -1.22 13.82 29.95
C GLU A 487 -2.54 14.54 30.24
N THR A 488 -2.49 15.52 31.13
CA THR A 488 -3.64 16.37 31.43
C THR A 488 -3.13 17.80 31.58
N THR A 489 -3.74 18.71 30.83
CA THR A 489 -3.43 20.12 30.90
C THR A 489 -4.07 20.78 32.12
N ALA A 490 -3.59 21.96 32.48
CA ALA A 490 -4.22 22.75 33.53
C ALA A 490 -5.54 23.38 33.03
N LYS A 491 -6.55 23.41 33.91
CA LYS A 491 -7.83 24.06 33.62
C LYS A 491 -7.67 25.58 33.55
N GLN A 492 -8.38 26.21 32.62
CA GLN A 492 -8.48 27.67 32.55
C GLN A 492 -9.12 28.27 33.79
N THR A 493 -8.62 29.43 34.21
CA THR A 493 -9.21 30.21 35.30
C THR A 493 -10.52 30.89 34.85
N VAL A 494 -11.14 31.65 35.76
CA VAL A 494 -12.36 32.40 35.45
C VAL A 494 -12.13 33.50 34.41
N ASP A 495 -10.93 34.08 34.36
CA ASP A 495 -10.51 35.20 33.53
C ASP A 495 -9.72 34.78 32.27
N GLU A 496 -9.36 33.51 32.16
CA GLU A 496 -8.72 32.93 30.98
C GLU A 496 -9.76 32.32 30.04
N LEU A 497 -9.59 32.52 28.73
CA LEU A 497 -10.26 31.79 27.68
C LEU A 497 -9.37 30.62 27.25
N ALA A 498 -9.94 29.41 27.17
CA ALA A 498 -9.28 28.25 26.58
C ALA A 498 -9.78 27.98 25.15
N VAL A 499 -8.86 27.90 24.19
CA VAL A 499 -9.14 27.49 22.79
C VAL A 499 -8.28 26.28 22.45
N ALA A 500 -8.89 25.21 21.95
CA ALA A 500 -8.20 23.98 21.57
C ALA A 500 -8.36 23.65 20.08
N THR A 501 -7.45 22.83 19.56
CA THR A 501 -7.58 22.10 18.28
C THR A 501 -7.57 20.61 18.59
N TYR A 502 -8.42 19.84 17.91
CA TYR A 502 -8.53 18.40 18.12
C TYR A 502 -9.02 17.70 16.84
N ASN A 503 -8.06 17.13 16.11
CA ASN A 503 -8.34 16.19 15.05
C ASN A 503 -8.92 14.89 15.66
N VAL A 504 -10.13 14.52 15.24
CA VAL A 504 -10.87 13.36 15.78
C VAL A 504 -10.85 12.13 14.85
N GLU A 505 -10.00 12.16 13.83
CA GLU A 505 -9.71 11.07 12.88
C GLU A 505 -10.96 10.49 12.19
N ASN A 506 -11.47 11.15 11.15
CA ASN A 506 -12.61 10.72 10.36
C ASN A 506 -13.88 10.37 11.17
N LEU A 507 -14.22 11.15 12.21
CA LEU A 507 -15.31 10.81 13.13
C LEU A 507 -16.68 10.87 12.42
N ALA A 508 -17.42 9.77 12.41
CA ALA A 508 -18.74 9.65 11.81
C ALA A 508 -19.75 8.97 12.76
N PRO A 509 -21.08 9.06 12.54
CA PRO A 509 -22.06 8.41 13.43
C PRO A 509 -21.95 6.89 13.40
N THR A 510 -21.39 6.33 12.33
CA THR A 510 -21.11 4.91 12.12
C THR A 510 -19.98 4.38 13.00
N ASP A 511 -19.12 5.26 13.55
CA ASP A 511 -18.07 4.83 14.47
C ASP A 511 -18.65 4.24 15.77
N PRO A 512 -17.97 3.24 16.36
CA PRO A 512 -18.37 2.67 17.63
C PRO A 512 -18.49 3.73 18.73
N GLN A 513 -19.49 3.58 19.62
CA GLN A 513 -19.69 4.50 20.75
C GLN A 513 -18.43 4.65 21.61
N ALA A 514 -17.63 3.59 21.76
CA ALA A 514 -16.38 3.62 22.51
C ALA A 514 -15.36 4.66 21.98
N LYS A 515 -15.35 4.94 20.67
CA LYS A 515 -14.51 6.01 20.10
C LYS A 515 -14.99 7.38 20.56
N PHE A 516 -16.30 7.64 20.48
CA PHE A 516 -16.91 8.87 20.99
C PHE A 516 -16.65 9.06 22.49
N ASP A 517 -16.85 8.01 23.29
CA ASP A 517 -16.64 8.05 24.75
C ASP A 517 -15.17 8.36 25.09
N ARG A 518 -14.22 7.81 24.33
CA ARG A 518 -12.79 8.05 24.54
C ARG A 518 -12.36 9.45 24.14
N LEU A 519 -12.77 9.92 22.96
CA LEU A 519 -12.52 11.30 22.51
C LEU A 519 -13.16 12.31 23.48
N ALA A 520 -14.38 12.03 23.95
CA ALA A 520 -15.08 12.86 24.92
C ALA A 520 -14.37 12.87 26.28
N GLY A 521 -13.92 11.70 26.75
CA GLY A 521 -13.11 11.58 27.96
C GLY A 521 -11.83 12.41 27.88
N ASN A 522 -11.10 12.32 26.76
CA ASN A 522 -9.92 13.15 26.51
C ASN A 522 -10.26 14.64 26.53
N LEU A 523 -11.36 15.04 25.88
CA LEU A 523 -11.78 16.44 25.84
C LEU A 523 -12.15 16.99 27.23
N VAL A 524 -12.84 16.20 28.05
CA VAL A 524 -13.31 16.63 29.37
C VAL A 524 -12.21 16.57 30.42
N HIS A 525 -11.46 15.47 30.47
CA HIS A 525 -10.54 15.17 31.56
C HIS A 525 -9.11 15.57 31.24
N ASN A 526 -8.61 15.32 30.03
CA ASN A 526 -7.22 15.57 29.65
C ASN A 526 -7.03 17.01 29.12
N LEU A 527 -7.93 17.50 28.27
CA LEU A 527 -7.96 18.91 27.81
C LEU A 527 -8.67 19.86 28.80
N ALA A 528 -9.17 19.33 29.92
CA ALA A 528 -9.83 20.10 30.97
C ALA A 528 -11.07 20.91 30.52
N ALA A 529 -11.79 20.44 29.49
CA ALA A 529 -12.97 21.07 28.90
C ALA A 529 -12.75 22.54 28.48
N PRO A 530 -12.02 22.77 27.37
CA PRO A 530 -11.76 24.11 26.81
C PRO A 530 -13.05 24.90 26.52
N ASP A 531 -12.97 26.23 26.45
CA ASP A 531 -14.16 27.04 26.21
C ASP A 531 -14.60 27.02 24.74
N VAL A 532 -13.64 26.92 23.81
CA VAL A 532 -13.84 26.72 22.37
C VAL A 532 -12.91 25.60 21.89
N VAL A 533 -13.38 24.74 21.01
CA VAL A 533 -12.60 23.65 20.40
C VAL A 533 -12.82 23.70 18.89
N SER A 534 -11.75 23.87 18.12
CA SER A 534 -11.72 23.57 16.68
C SER A 534 -11.61 22.06 16.53
N LEU A 535 -12.59 21.46 15.87
CA LEU A 535 -12.60 20.04 15.55
C LEU A 535 -12.30 19.88 14.07
N GLU A 536 -11.24 19.15 13.78
CA GLU A 536 -10.85 18.70 12.44
C GLU A 536 -11.38 17.28 12.21
N GLU A 537 -11.42 16.81 10.96
CA GLU A 537 -11.75 15.41 10.65
C GLU A 537 -13.18 14.96 11.07
N ILE A 538 -14.12 15.90 11.18
CA ILE A 538 -15.55 15.57 11.34
C ILE A 538 -16.07 15.09 9.98
N GLN A 539 -16.71 13.92 9.93
CA GLN A 539 -17.41 13.35 8.77
C GLN A 539 -18.91 13.65 8.76
N ASP A 540 -19.54 13.55 7.57
CA ASP A 540 -20.97 13.71 7.41
C ASP A 540 -21.69 12.50 8.01
N ASN A 541 -23.02 12.55 7.98
CA ASN A 541 -23.85 11.53 8.59
C ASN A 541 -23.74 10.14 7.92
N SER A 542 -23.13 10.05 6.74
CA SER A 542 -22.86 8.80 6.01
C SER A 542 -21.45 8.25 6.19
N GLY A 543 -20.55 9.00 6.86
CA GLY A 543 -19.14 8.65 6.94
C GLY A 543 -18.52 8.52 5.55
N ALA A 544 -17.68 7.52 5.33
CA ALA A 544 -17.01 7.30 4.04
C ALA A 544 -17.92 6.92 2.84
N THR A 545 -19.24 6.86 3.01
CA THR A 545 -20.16 6.45 1.94
C THR A 545 -20.65 7.66 1.15
N ASP A 546 -20.19 7.81 -0.09
CA ASP A 546 -20.70 8.85 -1.00
C ASP A 546 -22.15 8.53 -1.45
N ASN A 547 -23.12 9.20 -0.83
CA ASN A 547 -24.54 9.12 -1.17
C ASN A 547 -25.22 10.50 -1.32
N GLY A 548 -24.42 11.57 -1.39
CA GLY A 548 -24.88 12.96 -1.51
C GLY A 548 -25.29 13.64 -0.20
N VAL A 549 -25.20 12.97 0.95
CA VAL A 549 -25.40 13.60 2.27
C VAL A 549 -24.15 14.38 2.65
N VAL A 550 -24.32 15.67 3.00
CA VAL A 550 -23.22 16.53 3.45
C VAL A 550 -23.35 16.96 4.92
N ALA A 551 -24.54 16.84 5.49
CA ALA A 551 -24.85 17.22 6.85
C ALA A 551 -24.05 16.39 7.88
N ALA A 552 -23.53 17.03 8.92
CA ALA A 552 -22.78 16.40 10.02
C ALA A 552 -23.46 16.52 11.40
N ASP A 553 -24.74 16.92 11.44
CA ASP A 553 -25.49 17.19 12.67
C ASP A 553 -25.60 15.96 13.58
N GLN A 554 -25.72 14.75 13.02
CA GLN A 554 -25.79 13.53 13.83
C GLN A 554 -24.41 13.19 14.43
N THR A 555 -23.33 13.39 13.67
CA THR A 555 -21.95 13.22 14.16
C THR A 555 -21.69 14.13 15.36
N LEU A 556 -21.97 15.42 15.19
CA LEU A 556 -21.71 16.45 16.19
C LEU A 556 -22.61 16.30 17.41
N GLN A 557 -23.90 15.97 17.22
CA GLN A 557 -24.81 15.69 18.33
C GLN A 557 -24.34 14.48 19.15
N LYS A 558 -23.98 13.37 18.50
CA LYS A 558 -23.49 12.16 19.19
C LYS A 558 -22.21 12.46 19.98
N PHE A 559 -21.31 13.28 19.45
CA PHE A 559 -20.11 13.69 20.17
C PHE A 559 -20.41 14.63 21.33
N ALA A 560 -21.30 15.61 21.15
CA ALA A 560 -21.74 16.49 22.23
C ALA A 560 -22.42 15.71 23.38
N ASP A 561 -23.23 14.71 23.05
CA ASP A 561 -23.87 13.83 24.05
C ASP A 561 -22.85 12.99 24.82
N ALA A 562 -21.84 12.45 24.13
CA ALA A 562 -20.74 11.72 24.75
C ALA A 562 -19.93 12.63 25.71
N VAL A 563 -19.71 13.89 25.34
CA VAL A 563 -19.07 14.88 26.22
C VAL A 563 -19.88 15.14 27.50
N VAL A 564 -21.20 15.28 27.39
CA VAL A 564 -22.07 15.41 28.57
C VAL A 564 -22.02 14.14 29.42
N ALA A 565 -22.03 12.96 28.79
CA ALA A 565 -21.94 11.67 29.49
C ALA A 565 -20.60 11.50 30.24
N ALA A 566 -19.50 12.03 29.70
CA ALA A 566 -18.19 12.10 30.37
C ALA A 566 -18.13 13.15 31.51
N GLY A 567 -19.21 13.90 31.77
CA GLY A 567 -19.27 14.94 32.80
C GLY A 567 -18.78 16.31 32.35
N GLY A 568 -18.63 16.50 31.03
CA GLY A 568 -18.27 17.77 30.41
C GLY A 568 -19.41 18.78 30.32
N PRO A 569 -19.15 19.99 29.79
CA PRO A 569 -20.19 20.95 29.50
C PRO A 569 -21.05 20.46 28.33
N GLN A 570 -22.30 20.94 28.29
CA GLN A 570 -23.11 20.83 27.09
C GLN A 570 -22.60 21.82 26.05
N TYR A 571 -21.60 21.40 25.25
CA TYR A 571 -21.12 22.18 24.13
C TYR A 571 -22.26 22.42 23.13
N LYS A 572 -22.32 23.64 22.62
CA LYS A 572 -23.00 23.90 21.34
C LYS A 572 -21.96 23.82 20.23
N TRP A 573 -22.42 23.62 19.00
CA TRP A 573 -21.54 23.65 17.85
C TRP A 573 -22.01 24.59 16.75
N THR A 574 -21.09 24.91 15.86
CA THR A 574 -21.37 25.63 14.62
C THR A 574 -20.40 25.18 13.52
N GLU A 575 -20.91 25.04 12.30
CA GLU A 575 -20.16 24.58 11.13
C GLU A 575 -20.85 25.06 9.84
N ILE A 576 -20.29 24.71 8.68
CA ILE A 576 -20.89 24.96 7.36
C ILE A 576 -20.76 23.69 6.52
N ASP A 577 -21.88 23.11 6.12
CA ASP A 577 -21.92 21.98 5.19
C ASP A 577 -21.13 22.31 3.90
N PRO A 578 -20.23 21.43 3.44
CA PRO A 578 -19.56 21.59 2.16
C PRO A 578 -20.49 21.25 0.99
N THR A 579 -20.05 21.58 -0.22
CA THR A 579 -20.60 20.95 -1.43
C THR A 579 -20.09 19.51 -1.49
N ASN A 580 -20.96 18.54 -1.85
CA ASN A 580 -20.59 17.13 -1.92
C ASN A 580 -19.29 16.91 -2.71
N ASP A 581 -18.32 16.22 -2.10
CA ASP A 581 -16.99 15.89 -2.62
C ASP A 581 -16.13 17.08 -3.07
N ALA A 582 -16.51 18.31 -2.72
CA ALA A 582 -15.72 19.49 -3.08
C ALA A 582 -14.62 19.80 -2.07
N ASP A 583 -14.77 19.33 -0.82
CA ASP A 583 -13.76 19.43 0.23
C ASP A 583 -12.98 18.10 0.28
N GLY A 584 -11.67 18.16 0.47
CA GLY A 584 -10.79 16.99 0.45
C GLY A 584 -10.84 16.13 1.72
N GLY A 585 -10.00 15.11 1.78
CA GLY A 585 -9.94 14.14 2.88
C GLY A 585 -10.40 12.76 2.43
N GLN A 586 -10.93 11.93 3.34
CA GLN A 586 -11.51 10.65 2.96
C GLN A 586 -12.62 10.85 1.90
N PRO A 587 -12.52 10.19 0.73
CA PRO A 587 -13.54 10.26 -0.31
C PRO A 587 -14.94 9.93 0.23
N GLY A 588 -15.95 10.69 -0.18
CA GLY A 588 -17.34 10.53 0.26
C GLY A 588 -17.67 11.06 1.66
N GLY A 589 -16.68 11.39 2.50
CA GLY A 589 -16.91 11.80 3.89
C GLY A 589 -17.17 13.29 4.11
N ASN A 590 -17.01 14.11 3.06
CA ASN A 590 -17.25 15.56 3.08
C ASN A 590 -16.58 16.30 4.25
N ILE A 591 -15.37 15.90 4.64
CA ILE A 591 -14.72 16.32 5.90
C ILE A 591 -14.72 17.85 6.06
N ARG A 592 -14.99 18.31 7.30
CA ARG A 592 -15.08 19.74 7.61
C ARG A 592 -14.45 20.11 8.95
N ILE A 593 -14.33 21.42 9.15
CA ILE A 593 -14.08 22.03 10.46
C ILE A 593 -15.41 22.28 11.16
N ALA A 594 -15.49 21.98 12.44
CA ALA A 594 -16.58 22.41 13.31
C ALA A 594 -16.02 23.08 14.58
N PHE A 595 -16.74 24.05 15.13
CA PHE A 595 -16.42 24.58 16.45
C PHE A 595 -17.36 24.04 17.50
N PHE A 596 -16.84 23.42 18.56
CA PHE A 596 -17.54 23.27 19.83
C PHE A 596 -17.28 24.50 20.70
N TYR A 597 -18.31 25.00 21.41
CA TYR A 597 -18.16 26.12 22.34
C TYR A 597 -19.07 26.00 23.57
N ASN A 598 -18.54 26.33 24.75
CA ASN A 598 -19.25 26.22 26.02
C ASN A 598 -20.11 27.48 26.23
N PRO A 599 -21.45 27.41 26.07
CA PRO A 599 -22.31 28.59 26.12
C PRO A 599 -22.40 29.23 27.52
N LYS A 600 -21.91 28.56 28.57
CA LYS A 600 -21.82 29.15 29.92
C LYS A 600 -20.63 30.10 30.08
N ARG A 601 -19.68 30.06 29.15
CA ARG A 601 -18.39 30.76 29.24
C ARG A 601 -18.21 31.76 28.10
N VAL A 602 -18.61 31.37 26.89
CA VAL A 602 -18.48 32.16 25.68
C VAL A 602 -19.81 32.22 24.92
N SER A 603 -20.03 33.31 24.19
CA SER A 603 -21.14 33.41 23.23
C SER A 603 -20.59 33.54 21.81
N LEU A 604 -21.14 32.75 20.87
CA LEU A 604 -20.95 32.98 19.45
C LEU A 604 -21.62 34.30 19.03
N VAL A 605 -20.90 35.15 18.31
CA VAL A 605 -21.47 36.31 17.63
C VAL A 605 -21.99 35.82 16.28
N ASP A 606 -23.25 35.39 16.27
CA ASP A 606 -23.88 34.80 15.09
C ASP A 606 -24.29 35.90 14.08
N ARG A 607 -23.82 35.78 12.84
CA ARG A 607 -24.22 36.62 11.71
C ARG A 607 -24.54 35.71 10.51
N PRO A 608 -25.79 35.72 10.02
CA PRO A 608 -26.25 34.78 9.01
C PRO A 608 -25.63 35.03 7.64
N GLY A 609 -25.73 34.02 6.76
CA GLY A 609 -25.28 34.10 5.37
C GLY A 609 -24.16 33.12 5.00
N GLY A 610 -23.73 32.27 5.94
CA GLY A 610 -22.72 31.25 5.70
C GLY A 610 -23.26 30.12 4.83
N ASP A 611 -22.52 29.79 3.77
CA ASP A 611 -22.71 28.60 2.94
C ASP A 611 -21.35 28.10 2.42
N ALA A 612 -21.34 26.98 1.70
CA ALA A 612 -20.13 26.33 1.19
C ALA A 612 -19.24 27.23 0.29
N THR A 613 -19.82 28.25 -0.33
CA THR A 613 -19.23 29.05 -1.41
C THR A 613 -19.14 30.55 -1.12
N THR A 614 -19.85 31.03 -0.11
CA THR A 614 -19.86 32.45 0.26
C THR A 614 -18.74 32.77 1.24
N ALA A 615 -17.85 33.68 0.84
CA ALA A 615 -16.75 34.15 1.69
C ALA A 615 -17.26 35.07 2.81
N THR A 616 -16.75 34.90 4.03
CA THR A 616 -16.80 35.97 5.03
C THR A 616 -15.76 37.04 4.73
N THR A 617 -16.09 38.30 5.03
CA THR A 617 -15.27 39.48 4.76
C THR A 617 -15.12 40.32 6.02
N ILE A 618 -14.10 41.18 6.08
CA ILE A 618 -13.86 42.04 7.25
C ILE A 618 -14.59 43.37 7.09
N VAL A 619 -15.47 43.67 8.05
CA VAL A 619 -16.21 44.91 8.23
C VAL A 619 -15.54 45.74 9.32
N ASN A 620 -15.33 47.03 9.05
CA ASN A 620 -14.85 47.99 10.05
C ASN A 620 -16.03 48.61 10.80
N ASN A 621 -16.24 48.21 12.04
CA ASN A 621 -17.21 48.81 12.94
C ASN A 621 -16.49 49.67 13.99
N HIS A 622 -16.35 50.97 13.71
CA HIS A 622 -15.72 51.93 14.61
C HIS A 622 -14.31 51.52 15.10
N GLY A 623 -13.50 50.95 14.20
CA GLY A 623 -12.15 50.47 14.51
C GLY A 623 -12.09 49.05 15.09
N GLN A 624 -13.24 48.39 15.27
CA GLN A 624 -13.31 46.95 15.51
C GLN A 624 -13.43 46.21 14.17
N ALA A 625 -12.68 45.11 14.06
CA ALA A 625 -12.72 44.23 12.90
C ALA A 625 -13.77 43.15 13.16
N GLU A 626 -14.85 43.16 12.38
CA GLU A 626 -15.93 42.16 12.46
C GLU A 626 -16.01 41.35 11.16
N LEU A 627 -16.29 40.07 11.26
CA LEU A 627 -16.71 39.17 10.20
C LEU A 627 -18.11 39.57 9.72
N SER A 628 -18.29 39.73 8.41
CA SER A 628 -19.61 39.97 7.80
C SER A 628 -20.56 38.78 8.00
N ILE A 629 -20.01 37.57 8.10
CA ILE A 629 -20.71 36.30 8.32
C ILE A 629 -19.95 35.51 9.40
N SER A 630 -20.65 35.01 10.43
CA SER A 630 -20.04 34.30 11.56
C SER A 630 -21.00 33.21 12.08
N PRO A 631 -20.64 31.91 11.96
CA PRO A 631 -19.42 31.40 11.32
C PRO A 631 -19.45 31.63 9.80
N GLY A 632 -18.29 31.78 9.18
CA GLY A 632 -18.15 31.95 7.73
C GLY A 632 -16.86 31.35 7.18
N ARG A 633 -16.83 31.01 5.89
CA ARG A 633 -15.64 30.41 5.25
C ARG A 633 -14.65 31.48 4.78
N VAL A 634 -13.36 31.20 4.93
CA VAL A 634 -12.28 32.08 4.46
C VAL A 634 -11.98 31.80 2.99
N ASP A 635 -12.37 32.73 2.12
CA ASP A 635 -12.11 32.68 0.66
C ASP A 635 -12.41 31.31 0.01
N PRO A 636 -13.62 30.73 0.21
CA PRO A 636 -13.96 29.35 -0.16
C PRO A 636 -13.84 29.02 -1.66
N THR A 637 -13.83 30.03 -2.53
CA THR A 637 -13.70 29.87 -3.99
C THR A 637 -12.26 29.94 -4.49
N ASN A 638 -11.28 30.17 -3.60
CA ASN A 638 -9.88 30.23 -3.97
C ASN A 638 -9.40 28.87 -4.50
N PRO A 639 -8.70 28.80 -5.65
CA PRO A 639 -8.15 27.55 -6.17
C PRO A 639 -7.21 26.81 -5.21
N ALA A 640 -6.60 27.51 -4.25
CA ALA A 640 -5.80 26.90 -3.18
C ALA A 640 -6.58 25.82 -2.39
N TRP A 641 -7.91 25.93 -2.35
CA TRP A 641 -8.78 24.99 -1.64
C TRP A 641 -9.26 23.81 -2.48
N THR A 642 -8.82 23.66 -3.73
CA THR A 642 -9.21 22.54 -4.60
C THR A 642 -8.93 21.21 -3.91
N ALA A 643 -9.96 20.35 -3.80
CA ALA A 643 -9.87 19.04 -3.15
C ALA A 643 -9.24 19.10 -1.75
N SER A 644 -9.59 20.13 -0.97
CA SER A 644 -9.10 20.33 0.41
C SER A 644 -10.14 21.07 1.25
N ARG A 645 -10.02 21.02 2.58
CA ARG A 645 -10.99 21.63 3.48
C ARG A 645 -10.82 23.15 3.47
N LYS A 646 -11.92 23.88 3.44
CA LYS A 646 -11.89 25.35 3.49
C LYS A 646 -11.96 25.82 4.96
N PRO A 647 -11.14 26.81 5.39
CA PRO A 647 -11.13 27.26 6.78
C PRO A 647 -12.46 27.86 7.24
N LEU A 648 -12.78 27.68 8.52
CA LEU A 648 -13.97 28.23 9.17
C LEU A 648 -13.55 29.33 10.16
N ALA A 649 -14.06 30.55 9.98
CA ALA A 649 -13.85 31.66 10.89
C ALA A 649 -15.12 31.95 11.68
N ALA A 650 -14.99 32.13 13.00
CA ALA A 650 -16.10 32.51 13.88
C ALA A 650 -15.66 33.56 14.91
N GLU A 651 -16.57 34.45 15.27
CA GLU A 651 -16.40 35.40 16.36
C GLU A 651 -17.00 34.88 17.65
N PHE A 652 -16.22 34.90 18.72
CA PHE A 652 -16.68 34.63 20.07
C PHE A 652 -16.53 35.87 20.94
N ARG A 653 -17.45 36.02 21.90
CA ARG A 653 -17.36 37.02 22.96
C ARG A 653 -17.13 36.33 24.29
N PHE A 654 -16.04 36.70 24.95
CA PHE A 654 -15.67 36.24 26.29
C PHE A 654 -15.56 37.45 27.22
N GLN A 655 -16.42 37.53 28.24
CA GLN A 655 -16.43 38.63 29.20
C GLN A 655 -16.41 40.04 28.54
N GLY A 656 -17.21 40.21 27.49
CA GLY A 656 -17.30 41.46 26.72
C GLY A 656 -16.21 41.66 25.67
N ARG A 657 -15.16 40.83 25.63
CA ARG A 657 -14.04 40.92 24.68
C ARG A 657 -14.25 40.00 23.49
N GLU A 658 -13.97 40.50 22.29
CA GLU A 658 -14.09 39.76 21.04
C GLU A 658 -12.82 38.97 20.71
N VAL A 659 -13.01 37.75 20.23
CA VAL A 659 -11.96 36.84 19.75
C VAL A 659 -12.40 36.24 18.44
N ILE A 660 -11.57 36.37 17.41
CA ILE A 660 -11.78 35.70 16.12
C ILE A 660 -10.98 34.39 16.14
N VAL A 661 -11.68 33.28 15.97
CA VAL A 661 -11.06 31.95 15.87
C VAL A 661 -11.19 31.46 14.43
N ILE A 662 -10.08 31.03 13.83
CA ILE A 662 -10.00 30.56 12.44
C ILE A 662 -9.50 29.12 12.43
N GLY A 663 -10.43 28.16 12.37
CA GLY A 663 -10.11 26.74 12.32
C GLY A 663 -9.74 26.32 10.90
N ASN A 664 -8.72 25.46 10.77
CA ASN A 664 -8.20 25.04 9.48
C ASN A 664 -7.78 23.57 9.48
N HIS A 665 -7.76 22.98 8.30
CA HIS A 665 -7.28 21.61 8.08
C HIS A 665 -6.73 21.53 6.64
N LEU A 666 -5.45 21.86 6.48
CA LEU A 666 -4.81 22.01 5.17
C LEU A 666 -4.71 20.68 4.42
N VAL A 667 -4.35 20.73 3.13
CA VAL A 667 -4.19 19.51 2.34
C VAL A 667 -3.08 18.63 2.92
N SER A 668 -3.32 17.32 2.96
CA SER A 668 -2.36 16.36 3.51
C SER A 668 -1.07 16.30 2.71
N LYS A 669 -0.06 15.62 3.28
CA LYS A 669 1.23 15.37 2.62
C LYS A 669 1.18 14.28 1.54
N LEU A 670 -0.03 13.81 1.18
CA LEU A 670 -0.20 12.77 0.18
C LEU A 670 0.38 13.21 -1.16
N GLY A 671 1.20 12.35 -1.76
CA GLY A 671 1.91 12.61 -3.01
C GLY A 671 3.32 13.19 -2.83
N ASP A 672 3.73 13.58 -1.62
CA ASP A 672 5.13 13.86 -1.32
C ASP A 672 5.98 12.60 -1.46
N GLN A 673 7.24 12.77 -1.84
CA GLN A 673 8.19 11.67 -1.91
C GLN A 673 8.61 11.22 -0.50
N PRO A 674 8.85 9.91 -0.29
CA PRO A 674 9.24 9.38 1.02
C PRO A 674 10.62 9.88 1.44
N ASP A 675 10.81 10.12 2.74
CA ASP A 675 12.11 10.53 3.30
C ASP A 675 13.21 9.51 3.00
N VAL A 676 12.88 8.21 3.02
CA VAL A 676 13.81 7.12 2.69
C VAL A 676 13.62 6.66 1.23
N GLY A 677 13.40 7.59 0.31
CA GLY A 677 13.22 7.33 -1.12
C GLY A 677 14.49 7.40 -1.95
N ARG A 678 14.36 7.05 -3.24
CA ARG A 678 15.48 7.10 -4.20
C ARG A 678 15.85 8.51 -4.66
N ASN A 679 15.00 9.51 -4.41
CA ASN A 679 15.28 10.91 -4.75
C ASN A 679 15.62 11.69 -3.48
N GLN A 680 16.81 12.27 -3.40
CA GLN A 680 17.30 12.97 -2.21
C GLN A 680 17.81 14.38 -2.54
N PRO A 681 17.33 15.44 -1.84
CA PRO A 681 16.22 15.40 -0.88
C PRO A 681 14.87 15.07 -1.55
N PRO A 682 13.88 14.55 -0.79
CA PRO A 682 12.56 14.23 -1.34
C PRO A 682 11.83 15.48 -1.84
N THR A 683 11.14 15.36 -2.97
CA THR A 683 10.26 16.41 -3.48
C THR A 683 8.95 16.42 -2.68
N ARG A 684 8.60 17.59 -2.13
CA ARG A 684 7.38 17.81 -1.34
C ARG A 684 6.33 18.57 -2.16
N SER A 685 5.75 17.91 -3.16
CA SER A 685 4.86 18.56 -4.12
C SER A 685 3.59 19.14 -3.48
N SER A 686 3.08 18.53 -2.42
CA SER A 686 1.89 19.01 -1.70
C SER A 686 2.15 20.33 -0.94
N GLU A 687 3.41 20.62 -0.57
CA GLU A 687 3.80 21.87 0.12
C GLU A 687 3.49 23.12 -0.71
N VAL A 688 3.50 23.00 -2.06
CA VAL A 688 3.14 24.10 -2.97
C VAL A 688 1.70 24.55 -2.74
N GLN A 689 0.76 23.61 -2.63
CA GLN A 689 -0.64 23.94 -2.38
C GLN A 689 -0.82 24.46 -0.95
N ARG A 690 -0.18 23.85 0.05
CA ARG A 690 -0.21 24.36 1.43
C ARG A 690 0.31 25.79 1.54
N GLY A 691 1.37 26.15 0.82
CA GLY A 691 1.85 27.53 0.75
C GLY A 691 0.84 28.52 0.16
N GLN A 692 0.04 28.10 -0.82
CA GLN A 692 -1.05 28.93 -1.36
C GLN A 692 -2.21 29.08 -0.34
N GLN A 693 -2.53 28.01 0.38
CA GLN A 693 -3.55 28.00 1.43
C GLN A 693 -3.18 28.91 2.60
N THR A 694 -1.92 28.85 3.07
CA THR A 694 -1.45 29.74 4.13
C THR A 694 -1.29 31.18 3.67
N ALA A 695 -1.01 31.44 2.39
CA ALA A 695 -1.05 32.79 1.83
C ALA A 695 -2.49 33.38 1.85
N ALA A 696 -3.51 32.58 1.53
CA ALA A 696 -4.92 33.01 1.61
C ALA A 696 -5.33 33.30 3.06
N LEU A 697 -5.00 32.42 4.00
CA LEU A 697 -5.20 32.64 5.44
C LEU A 697 -4.48 33.90 5.93
N ARG A 698 -3.22 34.08 5.52
CA ARG A 698 -2.43 35.26 5.88
C ARG A 698 -3.07 36.55 5.36
N ALA A 699 -3.56 36.56 4.12
CA ALA A 699 -4.23 37.72 3.55
C ALA A 699 -5.47 38.10 4.34
N PHE A 700 -6.25 37.11 4.78
CA PHE A 700 -7.43 37.34 5.63
C PHE A 700 -7.06 37.92 7.00
N VAL A 701 -6.03 37.37 7.67
CA VAL A 701 -5.50 37.92 8.93
C VAL A 701 -5.01 39.36 8.76
N ASP A 702 -4.34 39.66 7.65
CA ASP A 702 -3.86 41.00 7.36
C ASP A 702 -5.02 42.00 7.17
N GLN A 703 -6.16 41.57 6.63
CA GLN A 703 -7.38 42.40 6.56
C GLN A 703 -7.94 42.71 7.95
N ILE A 704 -7.98 41.72 8.86
CA ILE A 704 -8.39 41.91 10.26
C ILE A 704 -7.47 42.94 10.93
N LEU A 705 -6.15 42.73 10.85
CA LEU A 705 -5.15 43.57 11.50
C LEU A 705 -5.00 44.96 10.88
N ALA A 706 -5.43 45.14 9.62
CA ALA A 706 -5.52 46.45 8.98
C ALA A 706 -6.61 47.33 9.61
N VAL A 707 -7.72 46.72 10.05
CA VAL A 707 -8.79 47.41 10.77
C VAL A 707 -8.44 47.56 12.25
N ASN A 708 -8.06 46.46 12.92
CA ASN A 708 -7.70 46.45 14.33
C ASN A 708 -6.35 45.74 14.55
N LYS A 709 -5.29 46.53 14.73
CA LYS A 709 -3.93 46.03 14.99
C LYS A 709 -3.78 45.24 16.30
N LYS A 710 -4.77 45.32 17.20
CA LYS A 710 -4.84 44.63 18.48
C LYS A 710 -6.02 43.64 18.53
N ALA A 711 -6.48 43.14 17.38
CA ALA A 711 -7.49 42.09 17.34
C ALA A 711 -6.97 40.81 18.03
N ASN A 712 -7.81 40.17 18.84
CA ASN A 712 -7.52 38.84 19.37
C ASN A 712 -7.83 37.80 18.29
N ILE A 713 -6.79 37.19 17.73
CA ILE A 713 -6.91 36.18 16.69
C ILE A 713 -6.26 34.90 17.21
N VAL A 714 -6.97 33.77 17.08
CA VAL A 714 -6.45 32.43 17.34
C VAL A 714 -6.69 31.58 16.09
N ILE A 715 -5.65 30.90 15.60
CA ILE A 715 -5.71 30.03 14.43
C ILE A 715 -5.32 28.61 14.86
N PRO A 716 -6.29 27.83 15.38
CA PRO A 716 -6.13 26.39 15.62
C PRO A 716 -6.22 25.61 14.31
N GLY A 717 -5.52 24.47 14.22
CA GLY A 717 -5.84 23.45 13.23
C GLY A 717 -4.69 22.52 12.88
N ASP A 718 -5.02 21.54 12.04
CA ASP A 718 -4.06 20.65 11.38
C ASP A 718 -3.53 21.31 10.11
N PHE A 719 -2.29 21.78 10.15
CA PHE A 719 -1.62 22.40 9.01
C PHE A 719 -0.98 21.38 8.05
N ASN A 720 -0.96 20.10 8.41
CA ASN A 720 -0.28 19.04 7.67
C ASN A 720 1.17 19.40 7.30
N ASP A 721 1.82 20.21 8.12
CA ASP A 721 3.18 20.67 7.89
C ASP A 721 3.89 21.02 9.17
N MET A 722 5.22 21.01 9.11
CA MET A 722 6.06 21.18 10.28
C MET A 722 6.28 22.66 10.62
N GLN A 723 6.63 22.94 11.87
CA GLN A 723 6.91 24.27 12.43
C GLN A 723 8.07 25.03 11.74
N PHE A 724 8.95 24.31 11.06
CA PHE A 724 10.06 24.88 10.27
C PHE A 724 9.74 24.96 8.77
N SER A 725 8.56 24.53 8.32
CA SER A 725 8.17 24.54 6.91
C SER A 725 7.95 25.96 6.38
N PRO A 726 8.18 26.21 5.07
CA PRO A 726 7.79 27.44 4.40
C PRO A 726 6.28 27.74 4.52
N THR A 727 5.46 26.69 4.61
CA THR A 727 4.00 26.77 4.79
C THR A 727 3.65 27.61 6.01
N VAL A 728 4.14 27.24 7.20
CA VAL A 728 3.84 27.93 8.46
C VAL A 728 4.61 29.25 8.58
N ALA A 729 5.82 29.33 8.02
CA ALA A 729 6.61 30.57 7.98
C ALA A 729 5.87 31.74 7.30
N THR A 730 5.01 31.45 6.31
CA THR A 730 4.17 32.46 5.64
C THR A 730 3.22 33.18 6.61
N LEU A 731 2.65 32.45 7.58
CA LEU A 731 1.72 33.02 8.56
C LEU A 731 2.44 33.89 9.60
N THR A 732 3.61 33.45 10.06
CA THR A 732 4.38 34.14 11.10
C THR A 732 5.25 35.28 10.57
N ALA A 733 5.42 35.40 9.25
CA ALA A 733 6.24 36.43 8.62
C ALA A 733 5.90 37.86 9.09
N GLY A 734 6.91 38.59 9.56
CA GLY A 734 6.75 39.95 10.10
C GLY A 734 6.17 40.01 11.51
N GLY A 735 6.06 38.88 12.22
CA GLY A 735 5.74 38.82 13.65
C GLY A 735 4.30 39.19 14.01
N LYS A 736 3.38 39.17 13.04
CA LYS A 736 1.95 39.46 13.27
C LYS A 736 1.22 38.31 13.96
N LEU A 737 1.65 37.09 13.66
CA LEU A 737 1.23 35.87 14.32
C LEU A 737 2.45 35.19 14.93
N ARG A 738 2.25 34.54 16.06
CA ARG A 738 3.20 33.65 16.73
C ARG A 738 2.66 32.23 16.66
N ASP A 739 3.49 31.30 16.24
CA ASP A 739 3.19 29.87 16.30
C ASP A 739 3.67 29.33 17.65
N LEU A 740 2.72 28.92 18.50
CA LEU A 740 3.00 28.66 19.91
C LEU A 740 3.81 27.39 20.16
N VAL A 741 3.81 26.43 19.23
CA VAL A 741 4.66 25.23 19.32
C VAL A 741 6.14 25.58 19.33
N ASN A 742 6.53 26.67 18.67
CA ASN A 742 7.91 27.15 18.64
C ASN A 742 8.37 27.78 19.97
N GLU A 743 7.46 27.98 20.92
CA GLU A 743 7.76 28.50 22.25
C GLU A 743 8.01 27.39 23.28
N LEU A 744 7.66 26.14 22.94
CA LEU A 744 8.02 24.98 23.73
C LEU A 744 9.51 24.65 23.60
N PRO A 745 10.11 23.97 24.61
CA PRO A 745 11.40 23.31 24.45
C PRO A 745 11.42 22.41 23.21
N ALA A 746 12.54 22.37 22.48
CA ALA A 746 12.63 21.64 21.21
C ALA A 746 12.22 20.17 21.32
N ASN A 747 12.55 19.51 22.44
CA ASN A 747 12.20 18.11 22.73
C ASN A 747 10.73 17.87 23.15
N GLN A 748 9.87 18.89 23.05
CA GLN A 748 8.42 18.84 23.30
C GLN A 748 7.61 19.28 22.08
N ARG A 749 8.26 19.55 20.94
CA ARG A 749 7.59 20.08 19.73
C ARG A 749 7.10 18.93 18.84
N TYR A 750 6.00 18.32 19.22
CA TYR A 750 5.34 17.30 18.40
C TYR A 750 3.88 17.15 18.81
N SER A 751 3.02 16.79 17.85
CA SER A 751 1.63 16.38 18.06
C SER A 751 1.29 15.08 17.33
N TYR A 752 2.23 14.53 16.58
CA TYR A 752 2.04 13.39 15.69
C TYR A 752 3.28 12.48 15.74
N VAL A 753 3.09 11.17 15.55
CA VAL A 753 4.21 10.21 15.44
C VAL A 753 4.10 9.44 14.13
N TYR A 754 5.07 9.63 13.24
CA TYR A 754 5.11 9.04 11.89
C TYR A 754 6.45 8.39 11.61
N GLN A 755 6.45 7.09 11.26
CA GLN A 755 7.68 6.32 10.96
C GLN A 755 8.79 6.52 12.03
N GLY A 756 8.37 6.55 13.29
CA GLY A 756 9.24 6.75 14.46
C GLY A 756 9.75 8.17 14.68
N ASN A 757 9.31 9.15 13.89
CA ASN A 757 9.50 10.57 14.20
C ASN A 757 8.37 11.11 15.05
N SER A 758 8.69 11.90 16.06
CA SER A 758 7.75 12.80 16.70
C SER A 758 7.76 14.14 15.96
N GLU A 759 6.67 14.47 15.27
CA GLU A 759 6.54 15.61 14.35
C GLU A 759 5.41 16.55 14.77
N VAL A 760 5.47 17.79 14.31
CA VAL A 760 4.36 18.75 14.43
C VAL A 760 3.55 18.72 13.14
N LEU A 761 2.23 18.54 13.26
CA LEU A 761 1.28 18.79 12.16
C LEU A 761 0.19 19.77 12.58
N ASP A 762 -0.21 19.74 13.85
CA ASP A 762 -1.20 20.65 14.41
C ASP A 762 -0.50 21.89 14.98
N HIS A 763 -1.13 23.04 14.81
CA HIS A 763 -0.62 24.31 15.33
C HIS A 763 -1.72 25.14 16.00
N LEU A 764 -1.29 25.95 16.96
CA LEU A 764 -2.08 27.05 17.52
C LEU A 764 -1.30 28.34 17.34
N LEU A 765 -1.73 29.17 16.39
CA LEU A 765 -1.16 30.49 16.19
C LEU A 765 -2.00 31.57 16.86
N VAL A 766 -1.35 32.60 17.41
CA VAL A 766 -2.04 33.76 18.03
C VAL A 766 -1.50 35.08 17.52
N SER A 767 -2.35 36.10 17.46
CA SER A 767 -1.92 37.49 17.29
C SER A 767 -1.19 38.01 18.54
N THR A 768 -0.73 39.26 18.50
CA THR A 768 0.01 39.89 19.61
C THR A 768 -0.88 40.33 20.78
N ALA A 769 -2.19 40.44 20.59
CA ALA A 769 -3.11 41.01 21.58
C ALA A 769 -3.45 40.09 22.77
N PRO A 770 -3.64 38.76 22.59
CA PRO A 770 -3.76 37.81 23.71
C PRO A 770 -2.68 37.97 24.77
N ARG A 771 -3.08 38.13 26.04
CA ARG A 771 -2.17 38.31 27.19
C ARG A 771 -2.07 37.01 28.00
N GLY A 772 -0.93 36.79 28.64
CA GLY A 772 -0.75 35.64 29.54
C GLY A 772 -0.93 34.30 28.84
N VAL A 773 -0.48 34.21 27.59
CA VAL A 773 -0.60 33.02 26.75
C VAL A 773 0.16 31.85 27.35
N GLN A 774 -0.56 30.75 27.60
CA GLN A 774 -0.02 29.46 28.01
C GLN A 774 -0.47 28.42 26.99
N TYR A 775 0.45 27.62 26.49
CA TYR A 775 0.22 26.64 25.43
C TYR A 775 0.71 25.27 25.88
N ASP A 776 0.01 24.23 25.43
CA ASP A 776 0.28 22.85 25.79
C ASP A 776 -0.13 21.92 24.63
N VAL A 777 0.70 20.91 24.37
CA VAL A 777 0.33 19.76 23.54
C VAL A 777 0.03 18.62 24.50
N VAL A 778 -1.20 18.12 24.50
CA VAL A 778 -1.64 17.18 25.53
C VAL A 778 -1.50 15.76 25.01
N HIS A 779 -0.40 15.10 25.36
CA HIS A 779 -0.05 13.78 24.83
C HIS A 779 -0.97 12.67 25.36
N VAL A 780 -1.98 12.29 24.57
CA VAL A 780 -3.01 11.28 24.92
C VAL A 780 -3.20 10.20 23.84
N ASN A 781 -2.60 10.41 22.67
CA ASN A 781 -2.90 9.69 21.44
C ASN A 781 -1.62 9.25 20.72
N ALA A 782 -0.82 10.18 20.17
CA ALA A 782 0.20 9.89 19.15
C ALA A 782 1.29 8.90 19.61
N GLU A 783 1.54 8.84 20.92
CA GLU A 783 2.58 7.99 21.52
C GLU A 783 2.12 6.59 21.93
N PHE A 784 0.83 6.30 21.86
CA PHE A 784 0.23 5.09 22.41
C PHE A 784 -0.15 4.12 21.28
N ALA A 785 0.05 2.81 21.49
CA ALA A 785 -0.42 1.78 20.54
C ALA A 785 -1.95 1.57 20.56
N ASP A 786 -2.61 2.12 21.57
CA ASP A 786 -4.06 2.18 21.63
C ASP A 786 -4.44 3.63 21.42
N GLN A 787 -5.06 3.97 20.29
CA GLN A 787 -5.34 5.36 19.87
C GLN A 787 -6.84 5.56 19.62
N ALA A 788 -7.33 6.77 19.92
CA ALA A 788 -8.66 7.22 19.48
C ALA A 788 -8.59 8.18 18.28
N SER A 789 -7.43 8.83 18.14
CA SER A 789 -6.94 9.58 17.00
C SER A 789 -5.42 9.40 16.98
N ASP A 790 -4.80 9.53 15.83
CA ASP A 790 -3.35 9.58 15.62
C ASP A 790 -2.71 10.93 15.98
N HIS A 791 -3.51 11.97 16.23
CA HIS A 791 -3.06 13.31 16.65
C HIS A 791 -3.26 13.53 18.16
N ASP A 792 -2.29 14.20 18.78
CA ASP A 792 -2.45 14.79 20.11
C ASP A 792 -3.15 16.16 20.01
N PRO A 793 -4.20 16.41 20.81
CA PRO A 793 -4.84 17.71 20.83
C PRO A 793 -3.96 18.77 21.50
N GLN A 794 -4.21 20.02 21.15
CA GLN A 794 -3.49 21.16 21.70
C GLN A 794 -4.43 22.17 22.31
N VAL A 795 -3.97 22.93 23.30
CA VAL A 795 -4.76 23.98 23.94
C VAL A 795 -3.92 25.22 24.21
N VAL A 796 -4.54 26.39 24.00
CA VAL A 796 -4.04 27.67 24.46
C VAL A 796 -5.00 28.27 25.49
N ARG A 797 -4.45 28.76 26.60
CA ARG A 797 -5.13 29.52 27.64
C ARG A 797 -4.58 30.93 27.66
N PHE A 798 -5.44 31.94 27.62
CA PHE A 798 -5.02 33.34 27.57
C PHE A 798 -6.11 34.29 28.04
N ARG A 799 -5.75 35.53 28.33
CA ARG A 799 -6.71 36.62 28.56
C ARG A 799 -6.84 37.45 27.28
N PRO A 800 -8.03 37.52 26.65
CA PRO A 800 -8.24 38.43 25.53
C PRO A 800 -7.99 39.89 25.97
N SER A 801 -7.52 40.73 25.04
CA SER A 801 -7.37 42.17 25.28
C SER A 801 -8.54 42.95 24.67
N THR A 802 -8.92 44.06 25.30
CA THR A 802 -9.81 45.06 24.69
C THR A 802 -9.09 45.99 23.71
N GLY A 803 -7.76 45.84 23.58
CA GLY A 803 -6.88 46.78 22.88
C GLY A 803 -6.52 48.02 23.71
N ASN A 804 -7.12 48.20 24.88
CA ASN A 804 -6.87 49.29 25.82
C ASN A 804 -6.39 48.74 27.17
N GLU A 805 -5.13 48.99 27.53
CA GLU A 805 -4.51 48.44 28.74
C GLU A 805 -5.20 48.89 30.03
N LEU A 806 -5.67 50.15 30.10
CA LEU A 806 -6.37 50.66 31.29
C LEU A 806 -7.73 49.98 31.43
N LEU A 807 -8.45 49.80 30.32
CA LEU A 807 -9.73 49.09 30.33
C LEU A 807 -9.53 47.62 30.69
N ASP A 808 -8.47 47.00 30.18
CA ASP A 808 -8.11 45.63 30.53
C ASP A 808 -7.82 45.49 32.03
N GLN A 809 -7.03 46.40 32.62
CA GLN A 809 -6.78 46.42 34.06
C GLN A 809 -8.06 46.60 34.87
N LEU A 810 -8.95 47.50 34.44
CA LEU A 810 -10.22 47.76 35.12
C LEU A 810 -11.16 46.54 35.04
N LEU A 811 -11.26 45.89 33.89
CA LEU A 811 -12.09 44.70 33.70
C LEU A 811 -11.53 43.51 34.49
N ASP A 812 -10.20 43.32 34.47
CA ASP A 812 -9.52 42.27 35.25
C ASP A 812 -9.76 42.50 36.76
N LEU A 813 -9.72 43.76 37.23
CA LEU A 813 -10.03 44.12 38.62
C LEU A 813 -11.51 43.93 38.97
N ALA A 814 -12.43 44.30 38.07
CA ALA A 814 -13.86 44.15 38.29
C ALA A 814 -14.26 42.67 38.45
N HIS A 815 -13.62 41.77 37.71
CA HIS A 815 -13.87 40.33 37.83
C HIS A 815 -13.32 39.71 39.12
N LEU A 816 -12.27 40.28 39.73
CA LEU A 816 -11.79 39.86 41.05
C LEU A 816 -12.83 40.08 42.17
N PHE A 817 -13.77 41.01 41.98
CA PHE A 817 -14.79 41.37 42.96
C PHE A 817 -16.22 40.96 42.54
N ALA A 818 -16.39 40.38 41.36
CA ALA A 818 -17.68 39.85 40.93
C ALA A 818 -18.02 38.58 41.73
N PRO A 819 -19.24 38.44 42.29
CA PRO A 819 -19.65 37.21 42.94
C PRO A 819 -19.57 36.06 41.92
N PRO A 820 -19.17 34.84 42.34
CA PRO A 820 -19.09 33.71 41.42
C PRO A 820 -20.43 33.53 40.71
N ALA A 821 -20.38 33.47 39.38
CA ALA A 821 -21.56 33.18 38.56
C ALA A 821 -22.19 31.87 39.05
N LYS A 822 -23.48 31.92 39.38
CA LYS A 822 -24.25 30.78 39.90
C LYS A 822 -24.42 29.66 38.88
#